data_AF-A0A9W5TDV6-F1
#
_entry.id   AF-A0A9W5TDV6-F1
#
_cell.length_a   1.000
_cell.length_b   1.000
_cell.length_c   1.000
_cell.angle_alpha   90.00
_cell.angle_beta   90.00
_cell.angle_gamma   90.00
#
_symmetry.space_group_name_H-M   'P 1'
#
loop_
_entity.id
_entity.type
_entity.pdbx_description
1 polymer ?
#
loop_
_entity_poly.entity_id
_entity_poly.type
_entity_poly.pdbx_seq_one_letter_code
_entity_poly.pdbx_strand_id
1 'polypeptide(L)'
;MATQGGEKPAALHNEKRFVFQNSLNKLLADTKRVPPSSKPCAKCEQRKRVCICSTVNGAVGRAAVYEIAELAETRSMLSELRDSLNDIDIEKWSYHTKILDETSLVVKQIGELSTVVNGRKEPGAELVTNAWAKLYEILEFYKVLDLVKPELATQGGDVHSFHISECPGGFIAALNHAVKQKNSMANLVWQATSLNPYHEGNSHMECLAEDILYRDTITHWISGADESGNITKTANIEYIWDRVSRPSKFNKGKLPVLADIVTADGSFCCQADPNNQESLTAPLKLSEVVCALGLMRVGAVFVLKMFTLFEESSLSIMALLSMCFKTVEVYKPHLSKSNGSEIYIVCIGFNGITSVLLCALCKIVNEYSSSKDRRAIIPKEWVPSAFKAEFIECAKMFAQLQCRSLRNCMSQYMQISDENAFYKRKREFAKQFLAQFPVNPIPSDCRLVKYMSFTEDVITGKDTSSLFHVPKRHLPDLDTRRAFAQSYDDLQQRRREMYRQYRQNKEQKHFLALSHEATCADFGSDIAQVLKFANEYRPPYPTFGVGPLSFDLDESMLTELRADLKNQRYIKDSWFVSAPIHVQDIRMSYFVCNDLLYDVMRVRTLCGERLPIVTPMDILCVDGAVGEAMSDINMLPNAATVDLAMVVKRFLDIKRYKSYLEITTNSSQQFPAISLMKRHNIAGSLIYGFNSGGDSESIIHFDSSYELQVILDSFVGEGAVKTTIDFNYDQRLSQSDGYKSLTTQLQESPLRNSCDFVFCDPRRLPQHHREVFFEEYKSKHVLVAQLVQAFCCLAHGGDLVVACSTLMTRFTICIITVLRTVFDQVHIYSPESAAPWTQRLYIVCRRYNDQDNSLCRYYLQCLWDAICLHKKSGKEVVQTLRPSHFTHFARRLWEFNTAMMLSQFNDLELHTRGPVHDGARDARAMEFLHSLGVIDLLFPPTLLDALGPCRLLSLDSVNHDVDLSRLTEKRPREEDSDGQVATPPDSPAQEERSGSPIWSSDEE
;
A
#
# COMPACT_ATOMS: atom_id res chain seq x y z
N MET A 1 -19.69 4.28 -56.45
CA MET A 1 -18.41 4.17 -57.19
C MET A 1 -17.67 2.96 -56.67
N ALA A 2 -16.89 2.26 -57.50
CA ALA A 2 -16.07 1.15 -57.02
C ALA A 2 -14.87 1.71 -56.22
N THR A 3 -14.67 1.24 -55.00
CA THR A 3 -13.46 1.51 -54.23
C THR A 3 -12.28 0.79 -54.87
N GLN A 4 -11.27 1.54 -55.30
CA GLN A 4 -10.00 0.95 -55.74
C GLN A 4 -9.39 0.16 -54.58
N GLY A 5 -8.86 -1.03 -54.88
CA GLY A 5 -8.19 -1.85 -53.88
C GLY A 5 -6.91 -1.17 -53.42
N GLY A 6 -6.90 -0.61 -52.21
CA GLY A 6 -5.67 -0.17 -51.57
C GLY A 6 -4.72 -1.35 -51.41
N GLU A 7 -3.43 -1.12 -51.62
CA GLU A 7 -2.40 -2.12 -51.36
C GLU A 7 -2.49 -2.57 -49.90
N LYS A 8 -2.39 -3.88 -49.65
CA LYS A 8 -2.30 -4.38 -48.28
C LYS A 8 -1.00 -3.80 -47.67
N PRO A 9 -1.05 -3.18 -46.47
CA PRO A 9 0.17 -2.72 -45.82
C PRO A 9 1.12 -3.89 -45.62
N ALA A 10 2.42 -3.63 -45.72
CA ALA A 10 3.45 -4.64 -45.51
C ALA A 10 3.31 -5.25 -44.11
N ALA A 11 3.42 -6.58 -44.01
CA ALA A 11 3.28 -7.28 -42.74
C ALA A 11 4.46 -6.94 -41.81
N LEU A 12 4.16 -6.70 -40.53
CA LEU A 12 5.15 -6.52 -39.46
C LEU A 12 5.80 -7.87 -39.14
N HIS A 13 6.92 -8.13 -39.79
CA HIS A 13 7.69 -9.37 -39.63
C HIS A 13 8.52 -9.34 -38.34
N ASN A 14 8.04 -10.01 -37.28
CA ASN A 14 8.77 -10.08 -36.02
C ASN A 14 9.84 -11.19 -36.04
N GLU A 15 11.07 -10.84 -36.42
CA GLU A 15 12.24 -11.74 -36.37
C GLU A 15 12.76 -12.01 -34.94
N LYS A 16 12.23 -11.34 -33.91
CA LYS A 16 12.70 -11.44 -32.52
C LYS A 16 12.14 -12.70 -31.81
N ARG A 17 12.33 -13.87 -32.43
CA ARG A 17 11.78 -15.17 -32.02
C ARG A 17 12.83 -16.28 -32.12
N PHE A 18 12.91 -17.15 -31.11
CA PHE A 18 13.76 -18.35 -31.11
C PHE A 18 12.93 -19.58 -30.71
N VAL A 19 13.13 -20.72 -31.38
CA VAL A 19 12.35 -21.95 -31.19
C VAL A 19 13.29 -23.11 -30.85
N PHE A 20 13.18 -23.66 -29.65
CA PHE A 20 14.00 -24.79 -29.20
C PHE A 20 13.53 -26.08 -29.86
N GLN A 21 14.43 -26.83 -30.51
CA GLN A 21 14.12 -28.09 -31.19
C GLN A 21 14.38 -29.30 -30.28
N ASN A 22 15.30 -29.17 -29.32
CA ASN A 22 15.66 -30.26 -28.40
C ASN A 22 14.67 -30.39 -27.23
N SER A 23 13.65 -31.22 -27.43
CA SER A 23 12.63 -31.51 -26.39
C SER A 23 13.18 -32.36 -25.23
N LEU A 24 13.05 -31.87 -23.99
CA LEU A 24 13.51 -32.56 -22.78
C LEU A 24 12.42 -33.39 -22.06
N ASN A 25 11.23 -33.57 -22.65
CA ASN A 25 10.09 -34.32 -22.06
C ASN A 25 10.43 -35.75 -21.61
N LYS A 26 11.51 -36.37 -22.11
CA LYS A 26 11.98 -37.71 -21.71
C LYS A 26 13.14 -37.71 -20.70
N LEU A 27 13.64 -36.55 -20.28
CA LEU A 27 14.87 -36.43 -19.48
C LEU A 27 14.80 -37.18 -18.13
N LEU A 28 13.65 -37.15 -17.45
CA LEU A 28 13.46 -37.89 -16.19
C LEU A 28 13.45 -39.43 -16.35
N ALA A 29 13.47 -39.94 -17.58
CA ALA A 29 13.62 -41.36 -17.90
C ALA A 29 15.01 -41.72 -18.45
N ASP A 30 15.91 -40.74 -18.68
CA ASP A 30 17.30 -41.01 -19.02
C ASP A 30 18.07 -41.43 -17.76
N THR A 31 18.19 -42.75 -17.56
CA THR A 31 18.88 -43.35 -16.41
C THR A 31 20.38 -43.03 -16.34
N LYS A 32 20.98 -42.46 -17.39
CA LYS A 32 22.37 -41.98 -17.35
C LYS A 32 22.50 -40.59 -16.72
N ARG A 33 21.47 -39.75 -16.82
CA ARG A 33 21.43 -38.38 -16.26
C ARG A 33 20.68 -38.32 -14.94
N VAL A 34 19.56 -39.04 -14.85
CA VAL A 34 18.70 -39.13 -13.67
C VAL A 34 18.69 -40.60 -13.20
N PRO A 35 19.75 -41.05 -12.50
CA PRO A 35 19.86 -42.45 -12.09
C PRO A 35 18.73 -42.88 -11.15
N PRO A 36 18.28 -44.15 -11.20
CA PRO A 36 17.28 -44.67 -10.27
C PRO A 36 17.71 -44.55 -8.80
N SER A 37 16.72 -44.43 -7.92
CA SER A 37 16.89 -44.45 -6.46
C SER A 37 17.36 -45.82 -5.98
N SER A 38 18.48 -45.85 -5.25
CA SER A 38 19.09 -47.06 -4.70
C SER A 38 18.16 -47.88 -3.79
N LYS A 39 17.19 -47.22 -3.16
CA LYS A 39 16.00 -47.83 -2.57
C LYS A 39 14.76 -47.17 -3.19
N PRO A 40 13.88 -47.91 -3.88
CA PRO A 40 12.58 -47.39 -4.30
C PRO A 40 11.75 -46.94 -3.10
N CYS A 41 10.78 -46.04 -3.32
CA CYS A 41 9.79 -45.70 -2.31
C CYS A 41 8.49 -46.47 -2.58
N ALA A 42 7.74 -46.81 -1.51
CA ALA A 42 6.52 -47.61 -1.59
C ALA A 42 5.49 -47.09 -2.63
N LYS A 43 5.37 -45.76 -2.81
CA LYS A 43 4.49 -45.14 -3.81
C LYS A 43 4.92 -45.38 -5.26
N CYS A 44 6.19 -45.71 -5.52
CA CYS A 44 6.70 -46.08 -6.84
C CYS A 44 6.66 -47.60 -7.06
N GLU A 45 6.93 -48.40 -6.02
CA GLU A 45 6.80 -49.87 -6.04
C GLU A 45 5.34 -50.28 -6.29
N GLN A 46 4.39 -49.73 -5.53
CA GLN A 46 2.95 -49.93 -5.70
C GLN A 46 2.48 -49.55 -7.12
N ARG A 47 3.11 -48.54 -7.73
CA ARG A 47 2.82 -48.07 -9.09
C ARG A 47 3.68 -48.73 -10.18
N LYS A 48 4.46 -49.78 -9.83
CA LYS A 48 5.34 -50.55 -10.72
C LYS A 48 6.21 -49.69 -11.64
N ARG A 49 6.74 -48.57 -11.14
CA ARG A 49 7.54 -47.61 -11.92
C ARG A 49 8.94 -47.44 -11.34
N VAL A 50 9.91 -47.17 -12.20
CA VAL A 50 11.28 -46.80 -11.80
C VAL A 50 11.21 -45.62 -10.84
N CYS A 51 11.82 -45.77 -9.66
CA CYS A 51 11.87 -44.71 -8.67
C CYS A 51 13.07 -43.80 -8.96
N ILE A 52 12.85 -42.49 -9.05
CA ILE A 52 13.90 -41.45 -9.10
C ILE A 52 13.82 -40.51 -7.89
N CYS A 53 13.02 -40.85 -6.88
CA CYS A 53 12.63 -39.93 -5.82
C CYS A 53 13.79 -39.51 -4.90
N SER A 54 14.73 -40.40 -4.54
CA SER A 54 15.90 -39.98 -3.76
C SER A 54 16.82 -39.10 -4.59
N THR A 55 17.02 -39.46 -5.86
CA THR A 55 17.83 -38.73 -6.84
C THR A 55 17.35 -37.29 -7.02
N VAL A 56 16.05 -37.10 -7.24
CA VAL A 56 15.45 -35.76 -7.44
C VAL A 56 15.54 -34.92 -6.16
N ASN A 57 15.20 -35.46 -4.98
CA ASN A 57 15.28 -34.71 -3.71
C ASN A 57 16.74 -34.44 -3.25
N GLY A 58 17.72 -35.21 -3.74
CA GLY A 58 19.14 -35.01 -3.45
C GLY A 58 19.88 -34.11 -4.45
N ALA A 59 19.25 -33.76 -5.58
CA ALA A 59 19.87 -33.02 -6.68
C ALA A 59 19.31 -31.60 -6.86
N VAL A 60 17.99 -31.44 -6.81
CA VAL A 60 17.30 -30.16 -7.04
C VAL A 60 17.65 -29.17 -5.92
N GLY A 61 18.21 -28.02 -6.28
CA GLY A 61 18.70 -27.00 -5.34
C GLY A 61 19.82 -27.48 -4.41
N ARG A 62 20.60 -28.49 -4.82
CA ARG A 62 21.75 -29.02 -4.04
C ARG A 62 23.09 -28.93 -4.76
N ALA A 63 23.09 -28.82 -6.09
CA ALA A 63 24.31 -28.59 -6.85
C ALA A 63 24.89 -27.18 -6.63
N ALA A 64 26.21 -27.03 -6.79
CA ALA A 64 26.83 -25.71 -6.85
C ALA A 64 26.34 -24.94 -8.09
N VAL A 65 26.26 -23.61 -7.98
CA VAL A 65 26.08 -22.71 -9.14
C VAL A 65 27.28 -22.89 -10.08
N TYR A 66 27.04 -22.80 -11.39
CA TYR A 66 28.05 -23.01 -12.42
C TYR A 66 27.88 -21.99 -13.54
N GLU A 67 28.99 -21.42 -14.01
CA GLU A 67 28.97 -20.44 -15.09
C GLU A 67 28.73 -21.08 -16.47
N ILE A 68 28.13 -20.30 -17.36
CA ILE A 68 28.03 -20.59 -18.80
C ILE A 68 29.13 -19.80 -19.50
N ALA A 69 30.36 -20.32 -19.45
CA ALA A 69 31.55 -19.66 -19.98
C ALA A 69 31.41 -19.20 -21.45
N GLU A 70 30.64 -19.93 -22.25
CA GLU A 70 30.35 -19.58 -23.65
C GLU A 70 29.55 -18.27 -23.83
N LEU A 71 29.00 -17.70 -22.75
CA LEU A 71 28.27 -16.43 -22.71
C LEU A 71 29.03 -15.29 -22.01
N ALA A 72 30.20 -15.56 -21.39
CA ALA A 72 30.93 -14.55 -20.59
C ALA A 72 31.30 -13.28 -21.39
N GLU A 73 31.83 -13.44 -22.60
CA GLU A 73 32.11 -12.34 -23.54
C GLU A 73 30.83 -11.54 -23.91
N THR A 74 29.71 -12.24 -24.10
CA THR A 74 28.42 -11.63 -24.45
C THR A 74 27.81 -10.87 -23.27
N ARG A 75 28.02 -11.36 -22.04
CA ARG A 75 27.69 -10.64 -20.79
C ARG A 75 28.54 -9.36 -20.68
N SER A 76 29.86 -9.47 -20.83
CA SER A 76 30.79 -8.32 -20.73
C SER A 76 30.41 -7.21 -21.72
N MET A 77 30.28 -7.53 -23.01
CA MET A 77 29.94 -6.56 -24.06
C MET A 77 28.60 -5.83 -23.81
N LEU A 78 27.62 -6.50 -23.17
CA LEU A 78 26.32 -5.92 -22.86
C LEU A 78 26.33 -5.15 -21.53
N SER A 79 27.12 -5.57 -20.54
CA SER A 79 27.38 -4.81 -19.32
C SER A 79 28.13 -3.51 -19.64
N GLU A 80 29.26 -3.56 -20.34
CA GLU A 80 30.05 -2.39 -20.76
C GLU A 80 29.18 -1.32 -21.47
N LEU A 81 28.28 -1.78 -22.35
CA LEU A 81 27.36 -0.90 -23.08
C LEU A 81 26.26 -0.30 -22.18
N ARG A 82 25.84 -1.00 -21.12
CA ARG A 82 24.92 -0.45 -20.10
C ARG A 82 25.65 0.48 -19.14
N ASP A 83 26.89 0.14 -18.77
CA ASP A 83 27.70 0.91 -17.82
C ASP A 83 28.08 2.29 -18.38
N SER A 84 28.18 2.41 -19.70
CA SER A 84 28.28 3.72 -20.39
C SER A 84 27.02 4.61 -20.29
N LEU A 85 25.97 4.17 -19.58
CA LEU A 85 24.78 4.94 -19.21
C LEU A 85 24.74 5.29 -17.70
N ASN A 86 25.71 4.89 -16.89
CA ASN A 86 25.64 5.00 -15.42
C ASN A 86 25.58 6.45 -14.92
N ASP A 87 26.31 7.35 -15.60
CA ASP A 87 26.33 8.80 -15.33
C ASP A 87 25.19 9.57 -16.04
N ILE A 88 24.35 8.87 -16.82
CA ILE A 88 23.26 9.50 -17.57
C ILE A 88 21.98 9.49 -16.72
N ASP A 89 21.49 10.70 -16.44
CA ASP A 89 20.19 10.97 -15.83
C ASP A 89 19.08 10.10 -16.44
N ILE A 90 18.49 9.26 -15.57
CA ILE A 90 17.53 8.23 -15.95
C ILE A 90 16.23 8.80 -16.55
N GLU A 91 15.82 10.02 -16.17
CA GLU A 91 14.63 10.66 -16.73
C GLU A 91 14.89 11.21 -18.13
N LYS A 92 16.04 11.85 -18.34
CA LYS A 92 16.47 12.33 -19.67
C LYS A 92 16.65 11.17 -20.65
N TRP A 93 17.21 10.04 -20.18
CA TRP A 93 17.30 8.81 -20.97
C TRP A 93 15.92 8.16 -21.22
N SER A 94 15.00 8.20 -20.24
CA SER A 94 13.63 7.72 -20.41
C SER A 94 12.85 8.54 -21.44
N TYR A 95 12.97 9.87 -21.41
CA TYR A 95 12.38 10.79 -22.40
C TYR A 95 12.93 10.53 -23.81
N HIS A 96 14.25 10.52 -23.98
CA HIS A 96 14.91 10.22 -25.25
C HIS A 96 14.47 8.87 -25.83
N THR A 97 14.51 7.80 -25.02
CA THR A 97 14.08 6.48 -25.48
C THR A 97 12.58 6.36 -25.70
N LYS A 98 11.75 7.27 -25.14
CA LYS A 98 10.33 7.41 -25.47
C LYS A 98 10.11 8.11 -26.83
N ILE A 99 10.95 9.08 -27.23
CA ILE A 99 10.92 9.64 -28.59
C ILE A 99 11.27 8.56 -29.62
N LEU A 100 12.35 7.81 -29.39
CA LEU A 100 12.82 6.77 -30.31
C LEU A 100 11.90 5.53 -30.40
N ASP A 101 10.96 5.36 -29.45
CA ASP A 101 10.04 4.22 -29.42
C ASP A 101 8.92 4.38 -30.46
N GLU A 102 9.11 3.77 -31.63
CA GLU A 102 8.13 3.74 -32.74
C GLU A 102 6.79 3.09 -32.36
N THR A 103 6.73 2.31 -31.27
CA THR A 103 5.49 1.66 -30.82
C THR A 103 4.61 2.56 -29.94
N SER A 104 5.11 3.72 -29.51
CA SER A 104 4.51 4.49 -28.39
C SER A 104 3.12 5.11 -28.67
N LEU A 105 2.55 4.95 -29.86
CA LEU A 105 1.18 5.39 -30.20
C LEU A 105 0.18 4.22 -30.36
N VAL A 106 0.63 2.96 -30.33
CA VAL A 106 -0.25 1.79 -30.45
C VAL A 106 -1.28 1.75 -29.31
N VAL A 107 -0.82 1.88 -28.06
CA VAL A 107 -1.69 1.91 -26.88
C VAL A 107 -2.68 3.07 -26.95
N LYS A 108 -2.26 4.23 -27.46
CA LYS A 108 -3.16 5.39 -27.64
C LYS A 108 -4.29 5.07 -28.63
N GLN A 109 -3.96 4.59 -29.83
CA GLN A 109 -4.96 4.27 -30.85
C GLN A 109 -5.92 3.15 -30.43
N ILE A 110 -5.48 2.22 -29.57
CA ILE A 110 -6.37 1.22 -28.97
C ILE A 110 -7.29 1.83 -27.90
N GLY A 111 -6.81 2.79 -27.10
CA GLY A 111 -7.64 3.55 -26.14
C GLY A 111 -8.66 4.49 -26.81
N GLU A 112 -8.33 5.01 -28.00
CA GLU A 112 -9.22 5.84 -28.83
C GLU A 112 -10.37 5.02 -29.48
N LEU A 113 -10.28 3.68 -29.50
CA LEU A 113 -11.37 2.81 -29.95
C LEU A 113 -12.62 3.00 -29.09
N SER A 114 -13.78 3.03 -29.72
CA SER A 114 -15.04 3.31 -29.04
C SER A 114 -16.22 2.56 -29.61
N THR A 115 -17.22 2.36 -28.77
CA THR A 115 -18.50 1.70 -29.05
C THR A 115 -19.65 2.63 -28.68
N VAL A 116 -20.87 2.33 -29.16
CA VAL A 116 -22.09 3.06 -28.81
C VAL A 116 -23.04 2.14 -28.05
N VAL A 117 -23.22 2.41 -26.76
CA VAL A 117 -24.11 1.66 -25.87
C VAL A 117 -25.22 2.61 -25.39
N ASN A 118 -26.48 2.24 -25.62
CA ASN A 118 -27.65 3.05 -25.27
C ASN A 118 -27.57 4.54 -25.72
N GLY A 119 -26.97 4.79 -26.89
CA GLY A 119 -26.77 6.13 -27.46
C GLY A 119 -25.59 6.92 -26.87
N ARG A 120 -24.82 6.36 -25.93
CA ARG A 120 -23.60 6.97 -25.38
C ARG A 120 -22.36 6.37 -26.04
N LYS A 121 -21.36 7.21 -26.33
CA LYS A 121 -20.02 6.78 -26.78
C LYS A 121 -19.20 6.34 -25.56
N GLU A 122 -18.65 5.13 -25.60
CA GLU A 122 -17.81 4.57 -24.53
C GLU A 122 -16.52 3.96 -25.08
N PRO A 123 -15.46 3.78 -24.26
CA PRO A 123 -14.25 3.04 -24.66
C PRO A 123 -14.55 1.61 -25.13
N GLY A 124 -13.92 1.21 -26.24
CA GLY A 124 -14.08 -0.10 -26.88
C GLY A 124 -13.17 -1.19 -26.32
N ALA A 125 -12.17 -0.83 -25.52
CA ALA A 125 -11.30 -1.75 -24.79
C ALA A 125 -11.13 -1.27 -23.34
N GLU A 126 -10.75 -2.17 -22.45
CA GLU A 126 -10.56 -1.89 -21.01
C GLU A 126 -9.08 -2.03 -20.62
N LEU A 127 -8.64 -1.20 -19.66
CA LEU A 127 -7.29 -1.21 -19.06
C LEU A 127 -6.15 -1.36 -20.09
N VAL A 128 -6.23 -0.58 -21.17
CA VAL A 128 -5.30 -0.65 -22.31
C VAL A 128 -3.93 -0.12 -21.90
N THR A 129 -3.00 -1.02 -21.62
CA THR A 129 -1.64 -0.70 -21.15
C THR A 129 -0.58 -1.27 -22.11
N ASN A 130 0.69 -0.90 -21.91
CA ASN A 130 1.80 -1.56 -22.60
C ASN A 130 1.85 -3.07 -22.29
N ALA A 131 1.40 -3.51 -21.11
CA ALA A 131 1.26 -4.94 -20.81
C ALA A 131 0.12 -5.57 -21.63
N TRP A 132 -1.06 -4.94 -21.65
CA TRP A 132 -2.21 -5.36 -22.46
C TRP A 132 -1.81 -5.66 -23.91
N ALA A 133 -1.10 -4.71 -24.55
CA ALA A 133 -0.74 -4.82 -25.97
C ALA A 133 0.32 -5.91 -26.24
N LYS A 134 1.26 -6.16 -25.31
CA LYS A 134 2.21 -7.27 -25.42
C LYS A 134 1.53 -8.63 -25.36
N LEU A 135 0.60 -8.85 -24.41
CA LEU A 135 -0.11 -10.13 -24.34
C LEU A 135 -1.06 -10.28 -25.53
N TYR A 136 -1.76 -9.22 -25.94
CA TYR A 136 -2.65 -9.28 -27.11
C TYR A 136 -1.88 -9.67 -28.39
N GLU A 137 -0.69 -9.10 -28.61
CA GLU A 137 0.23 -9.51 -29.68
C GLU A 137 0.58 -11.01 -29.59
N ILE A 138 0.91 -11.52 -28.40
CA ILE A 138 1.23 -12.95 -28.18
C ILE A 138 0.01 -13.85 -28.44
N LEU A 139 -1.18 -13.49 -27.92
CA LEU A 139 -2.41 -14.26 -28.08
C LEU A 139 -2.79 -14.41 -29.56
N GLU A 140 -2.69 -13.33 -30.32
CA GLU A 140 -3.05 -13.31 -31.75
C GLU A 140 -1.92 -13.80 -32.67
N PHE A 141 -0.64 -13.69 -32.31
CA PHE A 141 0.47 -14.26 -33.08
C PHE A 141 0.49 -15.79 -32.98
N TYR A 142 0.38 -16.34 -31.76
CA TYR A 142 0.38 -17.79 -31.53
C TYR A 142 -1.01 -18.43 -31.68
N LYS A 143 -2.07 -17.65 -31.93
CA LYS A 143 -3.48 -18.07 -31.95
C LYS A 143 -3.85 -18.92 -30.72
N VAL A 144 -3.44 -18.43 -29.54
CA VAL A 144 -3.50 -19.17 -28.27
C VAL A 144 -4.90 -19.70 -27.98
N LEU A 145 -5.95 -18.89 -28.24
CA LEU A 145 -7.33 -19.31 -28.02
C LEU A 145 -7.76 -20.49 -28.90
N ASP A 146 -7.27 -20.59 -30.15
CA ASP A 146 -7.54 -21.75 -31.01
C ASP A 146 -6.80 -23.00 -30.53
N LEU A 147 -5.58 -22.82 -30.00
CA LEU A 147 -4.78 -23.92 -29.44
C LEU A 147 -5.40 -24.51 -28.17
N VAL A 148 -5.98 -23.68 -27.29
CA VAL A 148 -6.56 -24.14 -26.02
C VAL A 148 -8.05 -24.48 -26.10
N LYS A 149 -8.83 -23.78 -26.94
CA LYS A 149 -10.30 -23.93 -27.10
C LYS A 149 -10.70 -23.78 -28.57
N PRO A 150 -10.46 -24.78 -29.44
CA PRO A 150 -10.74 -24.69 -30.88
C PRO A 150 -12.18 -24.32 -31.23
N GLU A 151 -13.15 -24.68 -30.37
CA GLU A 151 -14.58 -24.52 -30.60
C GLU A 151 -15.14 -23.19 -30.01
N LEU A 152 -14.29 -22.36 -29.38
CA LEU A 152 -14.70 -21.12 -28.69
C LEU A 152 -15.44 -20.14 -29.61
N ALA A 153 -15.00 -20.05 -30.87
CA ALA A 153 -15.62 -19.16 -31.85
C ALA A 153 -17.05 -19.60 -32.22
N THR A 154 -17.32 -20.90 -32.31
CA THR A 154 -18.61 -21.45 -32.79
C THR A 154 -19.59 -21.79 -31.68
N GLN A 155 -19.11 -22.22 -30.52
CA GLN A 155 -19.94 -22.67 -29.38
C GLN A 155 -19.90 -21.72 -28.18
N GLY A 156 -18.93 -20.79 -28.12
CA GLY A 156 -18.67 -19.98 -26.93
C GLY A 156 -18.11 -20.83 -25.78
N GLY A 157 -18.60 -20.58 -24.56
CA GLY A 157 -18.17 -21.28 -23.35
C GLY A 157 -17.00 -20.63 -22.61
N ASP A 158 -16.51 -21.30 -21.57
CA ASP A 158 -15.58 -20.69 -20.60
C ASP A 158 -14.11 -20.99 -20.94
N VAL A 159 -13.26 -19.98 -20.79
CA VAL A 159 -11.78 -20.08 -20.80
C VAL A 159 -11.28 -19.89 -19.37
N HIS A 160 -10.54 -20.86 -18.84
CA HIS A 160 -9.98 -20.79 -17.49
C HIS A 160 -8.56 -20.25 -17.52
N SER A 161 -8.26 -19.18 -16.77
CA SER A 161 -6.90 -18.61 -16.73
C SER A 161 -6.41 -18.31 -15.33
N PHE A 162 -5.11 -18.46 -15.10
CA PHE A 162 -4.46 -18.00 -13.88
C PHE A 162 -3.34 -17.00 -14.19
N HIS A 163 -3.33 -15.85 -13.52
CA HIS A 163 -2.36 -14.78 -13.80
C HIS A 163 -1.46 -14.54 -12.57
N ILE A 164 -0.15 -14.45 -12.79
CA ILE A 164 0.86 -14.42 -11.73
C ILE A 164 1.66 -13.12 -11.81
N SER A 165 1.81 -12.44 -10.67
CA SER A 165 2.47 -11.14 -10.55
C SER A 165 1.79 -10.05 -11.40
N GLU A 166 0.46 -10.04 -11.38
CA GLU A 166 -0.38 -9.48 -12.45
C GLU A 166 -0.81 -8.01 -12.30
N CYS A 167 -0.68 -7.38 -11.12
CA CYS A 167 -1.14 -5.99 -10.95
C CYS A 167 -0.49 -5.05 -11.99
N PRO A 168 -1.23 -4.10 -12.61
CA PRO A 168 -2.61 -3.72 -12.33
C PRO A 168 -3.72 -4.55 -13.01
N GLY A 169 -3.39 -5.61 -13.79
CA GLY A 169 -4.37 -6.46 -14.47
C GLY A 169 -4.40 -6.36 -16.00
N GLY A 170 -3.35 -5.82 -16.62
CA GLY A 170 -3.30 -5.58 -18.07
C GLY A 170 -3.37 -6.84 -18.92
N PHE A 171 -2.84 -7.97 -18.44
CA PHE A 171 -2.90 -9.25 -19.16
C PHE A 171 -4.27 -9.93 -18.96
N ILE A 172 -4.90 -9.81 -17.77
CA ILE A 172 -6.30 -10.25 -17.59
C ILE A 172 -7.22 -9.50 -18.57
N ALA A 173 -7.07 -8.18 -18.66
CA ALA A 173 -7.86 -7.33 -19.55
C ALA A 173 -7.66 -7.67 -21.04
N ALA A 174 -6.42 -7.89 -21.49
CA ALA A 174 -6.14 -8.31 -22.86
C ALA A 174 -6.72 -9.68 -23.18
N LEU A 175 -6.67 -10.63 -22.24
CA LEU A 175 -7.24 -11.96 -22.42
C LEU A 175 -8.78 -11.93 -22.42
N ASN A 176 -9.41 -11.12 -21.56
CA ASN A 176 -10.87 -10.93 -21.57
C ASN A 176 -11.33 -10.35 -22.91
N HIS A 177 -10.63 -9.31 -23.39
CA HIS A 177 -10.92 -8.69 -24.67
C HIS A 177 -10.75 -9.69 -25.83
N ALA A 178 -9.66 -10.46 -25.88
CA ALA A 178 -9.45 -11.48 -26.91
C ALA A 178 -10.54 -12.57 -26.90
N VAL A 179 -10.99 -13.03 -25.73
CA VAL A 179 -12.09 -13.99 -25.59
C VAL A 179 -13.41 -13.38 -26.10
N LYS A 180 -13.77 -12.17 -25.65
CA LYS A 180 -15.02 -11.49 -26.01
C LYS A 180 -15.08 -11.04 -27.47
N GLN A 181 -13.96 -10.63 -28.06
CA GLN A 181 -13.83 -10.37 -29.49
C GLN A 181 -14.04 -11.64 -30.31
N LYS A 182 -13.59 -12.81 -29.82
CA LYS A 182 -13.70 -14.08 -30.53
C LYS A 182 -15.10 -14.69 -30.47
N ASN A 183 -15.78 -14.55 -29.34
CA ASN A 183 -17.21 -14.82 -29.19
C ASN A 183 -17.76 -14.05 -27.96
N SER A 184 -18.75 -13.18 -28.14
CA SER A 184 -19.30 -12.36 -27.04
C SER A 184 -19.98 -13.19 -25.94
N MET A 185 -20.46 -14.40 -26.27
CA MET A 185 -21.06 -15.37 -25.34
C MET A 185 -20.02 -16.24 -24.63
N ALA A 186 -18.75 -16.22 -25.04
CA ALA A 186 -17.67 -16.87 -24.31
C ALA A 186 -17.28 -16.06 -23.06
N ASN A 187 -16.78 -16.71 -22.01
CA ASN A 187 -16.41 -16.04 -20.75
C ASN A 187 -14.97 -16.32 -20.36
N LEU A 188 -14.31 -15.33 -19.77
CA LEU A 188 -13.05 -15.53 -19.07
C LEU A 188 -13.32 -15.82 -17.59
N VAL A 189 -13.06 -17.06 -17.16
CA VAL A 189 -13.13 -17.48 -15.75
C VAL A 189 -11.71 -17.48 -15.20
N TRP A 190 -11.32 -16.34 -14.62
CA TRP A 190 -9.93 -16.08 -14.21
C TRP A 190 -9.75 -16.03 -12.69
N GLN A 191 -8.52 -16.28 -12.26
CA GLN A 191 -8.02 -15.95 -10.93
C GLN A 191 -6.59 -15.40 -11.06
N ALA A 192 -6.12 -14.69 -10.03
CA ALA A 192 -4.78 -14.08 -10.07
C ALA A 192 -4.07 -14.10 -8.71
N THR A 193 -2.76 -13.89 -8.73
CA THR A 193 -1.95 -13.51 -7.57
C THR A 193 -0.99 -12.40 -7.96
N SER A 194 -0.70 -11.50 -7.02
CA SER A 194 0.28 -10.43 -7.13
C SER A 194 0.65 -9.97 -5.72
N LEU A 195 1.69 -9.16 -5.55
CA LEU A 195 1.88 -8.44 -4.30
C LEU A 195 0.62 -7.62 -4.02
N ASN A 196 0.03 -7.85 -2.84
CA ASN A 196 -1.18 -7.16 -2.40
C ASN A 196 -0.85 -5.67 -2.17
N PRO A 197 -1.42 -4.73 -2.96
CA PRO A 197 -1.09 -3.29 -2.87
C PRO A 197 -1.47 -2.67 -1.52
N TYR A 198 -2.34 -3.35 -0.78
CA TYR A 198 -2.80 -2.92 0.53
C TYR A 198 -2.00 -3.56 1.68
N HIS A 199 -1.20 -4.61 1.44
CA HIS A 199 -0.48 -5.30 2.52
C HIS A 199 0.74 -4.51 2.99
N GLU A 200 0.60 -3.84 4.13
CA GLU A 200 1.57 -2.96 4.82
C GLU A 200 3.00 -3.52 4.97
N GLY A 201 3.17 -4.85 4.97
CA GLY A 201 4.49 -5.51 5.03
C GLY A 201 5.17 -5.78 3.68
N ASN A 202 4.57 -5.39 2.55
CA ASN A 202 5.21 -5.44 1.24
C ASN A 202 6.11 -4.21 1.04
N SER A 203 7.18 -4.33 0.25
CA SER A 203 8.04 -3.18 -0.06
C SER A 203 7.38 -2.25 -1.07
N HIS A 204 7.38 -0.94 -0.81
CA HIS A 204 6.96 0.06 -1.81
C HIS A 204 7.88 0.12 -3.05
N MET A 205 9.09 -0.44 -2.95
CA MET A 205 10.03 -0.56 -4.08
C MET A 205 9.75 -1.76 -5.00
N GLU A 206 8.92 -2.70 -4.53
CA GLU A 206 8.55 -3.93 -5.25
C GLU A 206 7.07 -3.94 -5.64
N CYS A 207 6.21 -3.40 -4.77
CA CYS A 207 4.77 -3.41 -4.94
C CYS A 207 4.30 -2.20 -5.76
N LEU A 208 3.54 -2.48 -6.81
CA LEU A 208 2.81 -1.46 -7.56
C LEU A 208 1.69 -0.86 -6.70
N ALA A 209 1.41 0.42 -6.92
CA ALA A 209 0.37 1.19 -6.20
C ALA A 209 -0.97 1.21 -6.96
N GLU A 210 -0.93 0.80 -8.23
CA GLU A 210 -2.03 0.73 -9.16
C GLU A 210 -2.98 -0.43 -8.81
N ASP A 211 -4.12 -0.08 -8.21
CA ASP A 211 -5.09 -1.01 -7.64
C ASP A 211 -6.40 -1.14 -8.43
N ILE A 212 -6.53 -0.43 -9.57
CA ILE A 212 -7.77 -0.28 -10.35
C ILE A 212 -8.57 -1.58 -10.60
N LEU A 213 -7.96 -2.66 -11.07
CA LEU A 213 -8.67 -3.94 -11.21
C LEU A 213 -8.77 -4.68 -9.87
N TYR A 214 -7.70 -4.64 -9.06
CA TYR A 214 -7.56 -5.37 -7.79
C TYR A 214 -8.65 -5.00 -6.78
N ARG A 215 -8.94 -3.69 -6.65
CA ARG A 215 -9.97 -3.11 -5.78
C ARG A 215 -11.36 -3.67 -6.07
N ASP A 216 -11.78 -3.57 -7.33
CA ASP A 216 -13.14 -3.85 -7.78
C ASP A 216 -13.39 -5.35 -8.06
N THR A 217 -12.34 -6.16 -8.19
CA THR A 217 -12.44 -7.61 -8.49
C THR A 217 -11.85 -8.52 -7.41
N ILE A 218 -11.57 -8.00 -6.21
CA ILE A 218 -10.82 -8.61 -5.09
C ILE A 218 -11.05 -10.11 -4.84
N THR A 219 -12.26 -10.63 -5.06
CA THR A 219 -12.63 -12.05 -4.89
C THR A 219 -11.93 -13.03 -5.86
N HIS A 220 -11.34 -12.53 -6.95
CA HIS A 220 -10.57 -13.32 -7.92
C HIS A 220 -9.08 -13.41 -7.56
N TRP A 221 -8.61 -12.63 -6.58
CA TRP A 221 -7.21 -12.53 -6.19
C TRP A 221 -6.91 -13.44 -4.98
N ILE A 222 -5.82 -14.21 -5.05
CA ILE A 222 -5.45 -15.20 -4.03
C ILE A 222 -4.16 -14.76 -3.32
N SER A 223 -4.30 -13.92 -2.29
CA SER A 223 -3.21 -13.27 -1.53
C SER A 223 -2.30 -14.21 -0.71
N GLY A 224 -2.34 -15.52 -0.92
CA GLY A 224 -1.53 -16.51 -0.18
C GLY A 224 -2.06 -16.82 1.23
N ALA A 225 -1.25 -17.53 2.02
CA ALA A 225 -1.56 -17.92 3.41
C ALA A 225 -1.28 -16.80 4.43
N ASP A 226 -0.46 -15.81 4.05
CA ASP A 226 -0.06 -14.67 4.87
C ASP A 226 -0.61 -13.32 4.39
N GLU A 227 -1.49 -13.32 3.39
CA GLU A 227 -2.17 -12.15 2.80
C GLU A 227 -1.26 -11.12 2.10
N SER A 228 0.05 -11.41 1.99
CA SER A 228 1.02 -10.56 1.29
C SER A 228 0.96 -10.70 -0.24
N GLY A 229 0.45 -11.83 -0.74
CA GLY A 229 0.48 -12.20 -2.17
C GLY A 229 1.86 -12.54 -2.72
N ASN A 230 2.91 -12.49 -1.89
CA ASN A 230 4.27 -12.80 -2.29
C ASN A 230 4.45 -14.31 -2.53
N ILE A 231 4.66 -14.68 -3.80
CA ILE A 231 4.86 -16.07 -4.24
C ILE A 231 6.26 -16.63 -3.98
N THR A 232 7.27 -15.83 -3.61
CA THR A 232 8.59 -16.36 -3.20
C THR A 232 8.57 -17.05 -1.83
N LYS A 233 7.37 -17.11 -1.21
CA LYS A 233 7.06 -17.92 -0.03
C LYS A 233 6.35 -19.20 -0.44
N THR A 234 6.98 -20.35 -0.21
CA THR A 234 6.44 -21.70 -0.46
C THR A 234 5.01 -21.88 0.04
N ALA A 235 4.70 -21.37 1.24
CA ALA A 235 3.35 -21.47 1.84
C ALA A 235 2.25 -20.75 1.04
N ASN A 236 2.60 -19.69 0.30
CA ASN A 236 1.65 -18.97 -0.55
C ASN A 236 1.39 -19.72 -1.85
N ILE A 237 2.42 -20.31 -2.47
CA ILE A 237 2.27 -21.23 -3.61
C ILE A 237 1.39 -22.43 -3.23
N GLU A 238 1.66 -23.07 -2.09
CA GLU A 238 0.86 -24.23 -1.65
C GLU A 238 -0.59 -23.85 -1.33
N TYR A 239 -0.84 -22.67 -0.76
CA TYR A 239 -2.20 -22.16 -0.54
C TYR A 239 -2.95 -21.90 -1.85
N ILE A 240 -2.27 -21.35 -2.87
CA ILE A 240 -2.85 -21.17 -4.21
C ILE A 240 -3.21 -22.53 -4.82
N TRP A 241 -2.34 -23.54 -4.74
CA TRP A 241 -2.65 -24.89 -5.21
C TRP A 241 -3.79 -25.56 -4.42
N ASP A 242 -3.83 -25.39 -3.09
CA ASP A 242 -4.90 -25.89 -2.23
C ASP A 242 -6.25 -25.21 -2.51
N ARG A 243 -6.24 -23.99 -3.06
CA ARG A 243 -7.44 -23.30 -3.56
C ARG A 243 -7.87 -23.82 -4.93
N VAL A 244 -6.94 -23.92 -5.88
CA VAL A 244 -7.25 -24.07 -7.32
C VAL A 244 -7.15 -25.50 -7.83
N SER A 245 -6.06 -26.23 -7.53
CA SER A 245 -5.67 -27.46 -8.25
C SER A 245 -5.67 -28.74 -7.42
N ARG A 246 -5.70 -28.66 -6.09
CA ARG A 246 -5.71 -29.79 -5.17
C ARG A 246 -7.08 -29.93 -4.47
N PRO A 247 -7.62 -31.15 -4.28
CA PRO A 247 -8.78 -31.35 -3.40
C PRO A 247 -8.46 -30.95 -1.96
N SER A 248 -9.24 -30.05 -1.37
CA SER A 248 -8.97 -29.46 -0.06
C SER A 248 -10.25 -29.04 0.68
N LYS A 249 -10.09 -28.50 1.90
CA LYS A 249 -11.18 -27.86 2.65
C LYS A 249 -11.80 -26.65 1.93
N PHE A 250 -11.07 -26.00 1.02
CA PHE A 250 -11.50 -24.76 0.38
C PHE A 250 -12.46 -25.00 -0.80
N ASN A 251 -12.32 -26.11 -1.53
CA ASN A 251 -13.17 -26.46 -2.67
C ASN A 251 -14.26 -27.50 -2.35
N LYS A 252 -14.39 -27.92 -1.08
CA LYS A 252 -15.56 -28.66 -0.53
C LYS A 252 -16.00 -29.89 -1.36
N GLY A 253 -15.06 -30.62 -1.94
CA GLY A 253 -15.33 -31.83 -2.74
C GLY A 253 -15.76 -31.57 -4.19
N LYS A 254 -15.78 -30.31 -4.66
CA LYS A 254 -15.80 -30.02 -6.11
C LYS A 254 -14.48 -30.47 -6.74
N LEU A 255 -14.54 -30.93 -7.99
CA LEU A 255 -13.33 -31.20 -8.77
C LEU A 255 -12.53 -29.89 -8.99
N PRO A 256 -11.20 -29.90 -8.82
CA PRO A 256 -10.34 -28.78 -9.17
C PRO A 256 -10.45 -28.43 -10.67
N VAL A 257 -10.59 -27.14 -10.99
CA VAL A 257 -10.61 -26.64 -12.37
C VAL A 257 -9.24 -26.04 -12.67
N LEU A 258 -8.50 -26.70 -13.56
CA LEU A 258 -7.14 -26.33 -13.93
C LEU A 258 -7.15 -25.35 -15.11
N ALA A 259 -6.17 -24.44 -15.13
CA ALA A 259 -6.12 -23.37 -16.12
C ALA A 259 -5.80 -23.87 -17.55
N ASP A 260 -6.51 -23.31 -18.54
CA ASP A 260 -6.22 -23.41 -19.97
C ASP A 260 -4.98 -22.56 -20.35
N ILE A 261 -4.86 -21.38 -19.74
CA ILE A 261 -3.79 -20.40 -19.97
C ILE A 261 -3.24 -19.94 -18.62
N VAL A 262 -1.92 -19.89 -18.47
CA VAL A 262 -1.26 -19.24 -17.33
C VAL A 262 -0.32 -18.14 -17.82
N THR A 263 -0.25 -17.03 -17.09
CA THR A 263 0.65 -15.91 -17.37
C THR A 263 1.52 -15.58 -16.15
N ALA A 264 2.69 -15.00 -16.39
CA ALA A 264 3.59 -14.50 -15.35
C ALA A 264 4.39 -13.28 -15.88
N ASP A 265 4.00 -12.06 -15.49
CA ASP A 265 4.64 -10.79 -15.93
C ASP A 265 5.56 -10.16 -14.87
N GLY A 266 5.86 -10.88 -13.77
CA GLY A 266 6.45 -10.29 -12.58
C GLY A 266 7.84 -9.68 -12.74
N SER A 267 8.01 -8.51 -12.13
CA SER A 267 9.27 -7.78 -11.98
C SER A 267 9.16 -6.83 -10.79
N PHE A 268 10.30 -6.41 -10.24
CA PHE A 268 10.42 -5.30 -9.28
C PHE A 268 11.50 -4.33 -9.76
N CYS A 269 11.72 -3.23 -9.03
CA CYS A 269 12.72 -2.23 -9.40
C CYS A 269 14.15 -2.77 -9.24
N CYS A 270 14.82 -3.07 -10.36
CA CYS A 270 16.23 -3.49 -10.40
C CYS A 270 17.19 -2.31 -10.72
N GLN A 271 16.75 -1.05 -10.59
CA GLN A 271 17.51 0.10 -11.10
C GLN A 271 18.82 0.39 -10.35
N ALA A 272 19.01 -0.13 -9.13
CA ALA A 272 20.26 -0.04 -8.38
C ALA A 272 21.33 -1.06 -8.84
N ASP A 273 20.93 -2.11 -9.56
CA ASP A 273 21.85 -3.04 -10.24
C ASP A 273 21.18 -3.60 -11.51
N PRO A 274 21.17 -2.81 -12.61
CA PRO A 274 20.52 -3.20 -13.86
C PRO A 274 21.29 -4.29 -14.62
N ASN A 275 22.57 -4.51 -14.29
CA ASN A 275 23.38 -5.54 -14.93
C ASN A 275 23.04 -6.94 -14.41
N ASN A 276 22.75 -7.07 -13.10
CA ASN A 276 22.36 -8.35 -12.50
C ASN A 276 20.84 -8.56 -12.39
N GLN A 277 20.01 -7.82 -13.15
CA GLN A 277 18.54 -7.97 -13.19
C GLN A 277 18.07 -9.44 -13.28
N GLU A 278 18.74 -10.27 -14.08
CA GLU A 278 18.47 -11.70 -14.21
C GLU A 278 18.67 -12.45 -12.89
N SER A 279 19.82 -12.28 -12.25
CA SER A 279 20.12 -12.89 -10.94
C SER A 279 19.24 -12.33 -9.82
N LEU A 280 18.93 -11.03 -9.82
CA LEU A 280 18.01 -10.43 -8.85
C LEU A 280 16.61 -11.04 -8.96
N THR A 281 16.07 -11.15 -10.18
CA THR A 281 14.70 -11.65 -10.40
C THR A 281 14.59 -13.17 -10.41
N ALA A 282 15.69 -13.93 -10.51
CA ALA A 282 15.68 -15.40 -10.56
C ALA A 282 14.83 -16.10 -9.47
N PRO A 283 14.78 -15.66 -8.19
CA PRO A 283 13.88 -16.27 -7.20
C PRO A 283 12.41 -16.06 -7.51
N LEU A 284 12.03 -14.88 -8.04
CA LEU A 284 10.67 -14.62 -8.51
C LEU A 284 10.35 -15.50 -9.72
N LYS A 285 11.23 -15.55 -10.74
CA LYS A 285 11.07 -16.38 -11.94
C LYS A 285 10.90 -17.87 -11.60
N LEU A 286 11.72 -18.41 -10.69
CA LEU A 286 11.57 -19.78 -10.18
C LEU A 286 10.22 -19.97 -9.48
N SER A 287 9.79 -19.02 -8.66
CA SER A 287 8.52 -19.10 -7.92
C SER A 287 7.30 -19.07 -8.85
N GLU A 288 7.34 -18.26 -9.90
CA GLU A 288 6.31 -18.19 -10.95
C GLU A 288 6.22 -19.50 -11.73
N VAL A 289 7.37 -20.04 -12.18
CA VAL A 289 7.47 -21.34 -12.87
C VAL A 289 6.91 -22.45 -11.99
N VAL A 290 7.34 -22.54 -10.73
CA VAL A 290 6.84 -23.55 -9.79
C VAL A 290 5.32 -23.41 -9.63
N CYS A 291 4.83 -22.22 -9.30
CA CYS A 291 3.40 -21.97 -9.10
C CYS A 291 2.57 -22.39 -10.31
N ALA A 292 2.94 -21.93 -11.52
CA ALA A 292 2.27 -22.25 -12.78
C ALA A 292 2.22 -23.77 -13.06
N LEU A 293 3.32 -24.48 -12.86
CA LEU A 293 3.43 -25.93 -13.10
C LEU A 293 2.49 -26.78 -12.22
N GLY A 294 1.95 -26.22 -11.13
CA GLY A 294 0.92 -26.84 -10.30
C GLY A 294 -0.52 -26.38 -10.58
N LEU A 295 -0.77 -25.57 -11.61
CA LEU A 295 -2.09 -24.95 -11.91
C LEU A 295 -2.68 -25.33 -13.27
N MET A 296 -1.85 -25.71 -14.24
CA MET A 296 -2.25 -25.98 -15.62
C MET A 296 -2.88 -27.35 -15.85
N ARG A 297 -3.83 -27.44 -16.78
CA ARG A 297 -4.25 -28.73 -17.37
C ARG A 297 -3.27 -29.19 -18.45
N VAL A 298 -3.31 -30.50 -18.77
CA VAL A 298 -2.65 -31.01 -19.97
C VAL A 298 -3.17 -30.27 -21.22
N GLY A 299 -2.26 -29.89 -22.11
CA GLY A 299 -2.54 -29.07 -23.29
C GLY A 299 -2.67 -27.57 -23.05
N ALA A 300 -2.41 -27.07 -21.83
CA ALA A 300 -2.41 -25.64 -21.55
C ALA A 300 -1.23 -24.89 -22.20
N VAL A 301 -1.33 -23.55 -22.22
CA VAL A 301 -0.27 -22.61 -22.64
C VAL A 301 0.21 -21.80 -21.44
N PHE A 302 1.52 -21.53 -21.35
CA PHE A 302 2.12 -20.67 -20.32
C PHE A 302 2.97 -19.57 -20.98
N VAL A 303 2.78 -18.32 -20.53
CA VAL A 303 3.54 -17.15 -20.99
C VAL A 303 4.29 -16.56 -19.80
N LEU A 304 5.63 -16.58 -19.84
CA LEU A 304 6.51 -16.16 -18.74
C LEU A 304 7.48 -15.08 -19.19
N LYS A 305 7.47 -13.92 -18.52
CA LYS A 305 8.44 -12.84 -18.70
C LYS A 305 9.79 -13.18 -18.09
N MET A 306 10.85 -13.03 -18.88
CA MET A 306 12.26 -13.15 -18.50
C MET A 306 13.03 -11.89 -18.96
N PHE A 307 14.32 -11.85 -18.64
CA PHE A 307 15.24 -10.77 -19.01
C PHE A 307 16.39 -11.32 -19.86
N THR A 308 17.65 -11.06 -19.51
CA THR A 308 18.78 -11.79 -20.12
C THR A 308 18.71 -13.28 -19.79
N LEU A 309 19.51 -14.07 -20.52
CA LEU A 309 19.60 -15.53 -20.42
C LEU A 309 21.07 -15.96 -20.31
N PHE A 310 21.79 -15.42 -19.34
CA PHE A 310 23.22 -15.69 -19.12
C PHE A 310 23.51 -16.63 -17.95
N GLU A 311 22.60 -16.73 -16.97
CA GLU A 311 22.83 -17.44 -15.71
C GLU A 311 22.36 -18.91 -15.75
N GLU A 312 22.88 -19.71 -14.82
CA GLU A 312 22.53 -21.13 -14.66
C GLU A 312 21.05 -21.34 -14.31
N SER A 313 20.45 -20.34 -13.67
CA SER A 313 19.06 -20.30 -13.23
C SER A 313 18.10 -20.15 -14.40
N SER A 314 18.40 -19.27 -15.36
CA SER A 314 17.70 -19.17 -16.64
C SER A 314 17.81 -20.45 -17.47
N LEU A 315 19.01 -21.04 -17.56
CA LEU A 315 19.20 -22.34 -18.24
C LEU A 315 18.38 -23.45 -17.57
N SER A 316 18.35 -23.47 -16.23
CA SER A 316 17.57 -24.42 -15.44
C SER A 316 16.06 -24.25 -15.65
N ILE A 317 15.56 -23.01 -15.69
CA ILE A 317 14.16 -22.70 -15.97
C ILE A 317 13.78 -23.14 -17.38
N MET A 318 14.58 -22.80 -18.40
CA MET A 318 14.35 -23.24 -19.78
C MET A 318 14.35 -24.76 -19.91
N ALA A 319 15.27 -25.46 -19.22
CA ALA A 319 15.30 -26.91 -19.19
C ALA A 319 14.04 -27.50 -18.53
N LEU A 320 13.62 -26.98 -17.36
CA LEU A 320 12.40 -27.40 -16.67
C LEU A 320 11.14 -27.21 -17.53
N LEU A 321 11.07 -26.13 -18.32
CA LEU A 321 9.96 -25.89 -19.24
C LEU A 321 10.01 -26.86 -20.44
N SER A 322 11.19 -27.12 -21.04
CA SER A 322 11.34 -28.13 -22.11
C SER A 322 11.07 -29.58 -21.62
N MET A 323 11.18 -29.84 -20.32
CA MET A 323 10.76 -31.10 -19.68
C MET A 323 9.25 -31.23 -19.50
N CYS A 324 8.49 -30.14 -19.61
CA CYS A 324 7.07 -30.07 -19.23
C CYS A 324 6.12 -29.67 -20.36
N PHE A 325 6.62 -29.19 -21.51
CA PHE A 325 5.81 -28.69 -22.64
C PHE A 325 6.23 -29.30 -23.97
N LYS A 326 5.33 -29.31 -24.96
CA LYS A 326 5.65 -29.81 -26.32
C LYS A 326 6.59 -28.87 -27.07
N THR A 327 6.31 -27.58 -27.01
CA THR A 327 7.11 -26.52 -27.64
C THR A 327 7.47 -25.46 -26.61
N VAL A 328 8.70 -24.98 -26.63
CA VAL A 328 9.18 -23.85 -25.81
C VAL A 328 9.89 -22.88 -26.74
N GLU A 329 9.42 -21.64 -26.73
CA GLU A 329 9.90 -20.57 -27.59
C GLU A 329 10.20 -19.31 -26.79
N VAL A 330 11.10 -18.48 -27.29
CA VAL A 330 11.42 -17.17 -26.70
C VAL A 330 11.06 -16.10 -27.72
N TYR A 331 10.24 -15.13 -27.30
CA TYR A 331 9.63 -14.12 -28.16
C TYR A 331 9.76 -12.74 -27.53
N LYS A 332 10.14 -11.73 -28.33
CA LYS A 332 10.08 -10.33 -27.92
C LYS A 332 9.00 -9.60 -28.74
N PRO A 333 7.82 -9.31 -28.16
CA PRO A 333 6.78 -8.50 -28.79
C PRO A 333 7.33 -7.18 -29.34
N HIS A 334 6.62 -6.56 -30.29
CA HIS A 334 6.94 -5.20 -30.73
C HIS A 334 6.88 -4.22 -29.56
N LEU A 335 5.82 -4.30 -28.75
CA LEU A 335 5.54 -3.44 -27.60
C LEU A 335 6.51 -3.66 -26.41
N SER A 336 7.49 -4.56 -26.55
CA SER A 336 8.58 -4.74 -25.61
C SER A 336 9.81 -3.96 -26.10
N LYS A 337 10.09 -2.80 -25.49
CA LYS A 337 11.17 -1.86 -25.85
C LYS A 337 12.45 -2.58 -26.31
N SER A 338 12.90 -2.30 -27.55
CA SER A 338 14.02 -2.99 -28.21
C SER A 338 15.37 -2.87 -27.49
N ASN A 339 15.58 -1.79 -26.72
CA ASN A 339 16.77 -1.56 -25.90
C ASN A 339 16.68 -2.17 -24.49
N GLY A 340 15.52 -2.70 -24.09
CA GLY A 340 15.28 -3.36 -22.80
C GLY A 340 15.41 -4.89 -22.90
N SER A 341 15.88 -5.51 -21.81
CA SER A 341 16.16 -6.95 -21.71
C SER A 341 14.92 -7.84 -21.71
N GLU A 342 13.72 -7.27 -21.56
CA GLU A 342 12.46 -8.01 -21.43
C GLU A 342 12.18 -8.89 -22.66
N ILE A 343 11.88 -10.16 -22.42
CA ILE A 343 11.48 -11.19 -23.38
C ILE A 343 10.42 -12.09 -22.75
N TYR A 344 9.68 -12.84 -23.55
CA TYR A 344 8.64 -13.77 -23.08
C TYR A 344 8.93 -15.18 -23.56
N ILE A 345 9.01 -16.14 -22.64
CA ILE A 345 8.98 -17.55 -22.95
C ILE A 345 7.52 -17.95 -23.19
N VAL A 346 7.22 -18.47 -24.38
CA VAL A 346 5.91 -19.00 -24.75
C VAL A 346 6.02 -20.53 -24.78
N CYS A 347 5.34 -21.18 -23.83
CA CYS A 347 5.36 -22.62 -23.65
C CYS A 347 4.01 -23.21 -24.08
N ILE A 348 4.01 -24.08 -25.09
CA ILE A 348 2.79 -24.57 -25.74
C ILE A 348 2.60 -26.06 -25.48
N GLY A 349 1.39 -26.42 -25.05
CA GLY A 349 0.97 -27.80 -24.85
C GLY A 349 1.63 -28.46 -23.64
N PHE A 350 1.24 -28.06 -22.44
CA PHE A 350 1.71 -28.67 -21.18
C PHE A 350 1.47 -30.20 -21.17
N ASN A 351 2.49 -30.97 -20.87
CA ASN A 351 2.45 -32.44 -20.77
C ASN A 351 2.29 -32.93 -19.31
N GLY A 352 2.35 -32.03 -18.33
CA GLY A 352 2.33 -32.35 -16.90
C GLY A 352 3.74 -32.46 -16.29
N ILE A 353 3.83 -32.28 -14.97
CA ILE A 353 5.06 -32.42 -14.19
C ILE A 353 4.96 -33.61 -13.23
N THR A 354 6.08 -34.29 -12.95
CA THR A 354 6.09 -35.36 -11.95
C THR A 354 5.96 -34.79 -10.54
N SER A 355 5.10 -35.40 -9.71
CA SER A 355 4.81 -34.93 -8.35
C SER A 355 6.03 -34.87 -7.43
N VAL A 356 7.13 -35.56 -7.76
CA VAL A 356 8.39 -35.49 -6.99
C VAL A 356 9.27 -34.32 -7.42
N LEU A 357 9.31 -33.98 -8.70
CA LEU A 357 10.04 -32.80 -9.18
C LEU A 357 9.34 -31.52 -8.71
N LEU A 358 8.02 -31.41 -8.86
CA LEU A 358 7.27 -30.25 -8.37
C LEU A 358 7.42 -30.07 -6.86
N CYS A 359 7.39 -31.15 -6.08
CA CYS A 359 7.60 -31.11 -4.63
C CYS A 359 9.04 -30.73 -4.25
N ALA A 360 10.06 -31.19 -4.99
CA ALA A 360 11.45 -30.81 -4.75
C ALA A 360 11.71 -29.32 -5.07
N LEU A 361 11.20 -28.83 -6.22
CA LEU A 361 11.28 -27.42 -6.60
C LEU A 361 10.56 -26.52 -5.59
N CYS A 362 9.35 -26.89 -5.16
CA CYS A 362 8.56 -26.13 -4.20
C CYS A 362 9.26 -25.96 -2.84
N LYS A 363 9.96 -27.00 -2.36
CA LYS A 363 10.75 -26.94 -1.11
C LYS A 363 11.91 -25.95 -1.17
N ILE A 364 12.54 -25.77 -2.33
CA ILE A 364 13.73 -24.90 -2.45
C ILE A 364 13.37 -23.43 -2.67
N VAL A 365 12.11 -23.07 -2.96
CA VAL A 365 11.67 -21.68 -3.19
C VAL A 365 12.08 -20.75 -2.04
N ASN A 366 11.75 -21.11 -0.79
CA ASN A 366 12.16 -20.34 0.39
C ASN A 366 13.69 -20.22 0.52
N GLU A 367 14.43 -21.32 0.32
CA GLU A 367 15.90 -21.39 0.47
C GLU A 367 16.57 -20.50 -0.59
N TYR A 368 16.11 -20.60 -1.84
CA TYR A 368 16.61 -19.88 -3.01
C TYR A 368 16.26 -18.37 -2.98
N SER A 369 15.13 -17.99 -2.36
CA SER A 369 14.76 -16.58 -2.16
C SER A 369 15.43 -15.94 -0.93
N SER A 370 15.95 -16.72 0.03
CA SER A 370 16.49 -16.19 1.30
C SER A 370 18.02 -16.25 1.38
N SER A 371 18.67 -17.16 0.64
CA SER A 371 20.13 -17.31 0.66
C SER A 371 20.81 -16.34 -0.31
N LYS A 372 21.90 -15.71 0.14
CA LYS A 372 22.87 -15.06 -0.75
C LYS A 372 23.67 -16.11 -1.53
N ASP A 373 24.10 -17.17 -0.84
CA ASP A 373 24.75 -18.34 -1.45
C ASP A 373 23.70 -19.28 -2.04
N ARG A 374 23.31 -19.04 -3.29
CA ARG A 374 22.34 -19.88 -3.99
C ARG A 374 22.94 -21.21 -4.46
N ARG A 375 22.07 -22.16 -4.79
CA ARG A 375 22.40 -23.48 -5.36
C ARG A 375 21.71 -23.62 -6.71
N ALA A 376 22.36 -24.29 -7.67
CA ALA A 376 21.78 -24.47 -8.99
C ALA A 376 20.45 -25.24 -8.88
N ILE A 377 19.42 -24.75 -9.57
CA ILE A 377 18.04 -25.27 -9.49
C ILE A 377 18.00 -26.74 -9.93
N ILE A 378 18.71 -27.08 -11.01
CA ILE A 378 19.02 -28.46 -11.41
C ILE A 378 20.54 -28.64 -11.63
N PRO A 379 21.10 -29.86 -11.50
CA PRO A 379 22.50 -30.12 -11.80
C PRO A 379 22.84 -29.91 -13.28
N LYS A 380 24.08 -29.49 -13.55
CA LYS A 380 24.63 -29.29 -14.90
C LYS A 380 24.56 -30.56 -15.75
N GLU A 381 24.69 -31.71 -15.11
CA GLU A 381 24.71 -33.06 -15.70
C GLU A 381 23.34 -33.46 -16.28
N TRP A 382 22.25 -32.86 -15.78
CA TRP A 382 20.90 -33.10 -16.31
C TRP A 382 20.71 -32.41 -17.67
N VAL A 383 21.37 -31.29 -17.93
CA VAL A 383 21.22 -30.53 -19.18
C VAL A 383 21.96 -31.23 -20.33
N PRO A 384 21.30 -31.56 -21.45
CA PRO A 384 21.98 -32.07 -22.64
C PRO A 384 22.77 -30.97 -23.35
N SER A 385 23.94 -31.31 -23.90
CA SER A 385 24.82 -30.37 -24.61
C SER A 385 24.14 -29.68 -25.79
N ALA A 386 23.29 -30.40 -26.54
CA ALA A 386 22.51 -29.83 -27.64
C ALA A 386 21.52 -28.76 -27.17
N PHE A 387 20.78 -29.01 -26.09
CA PHE A 387 19.88 -28.01 -25.49
C PHE A 387 20.64 -26.82 -24.89
N LYS A 388 21.82 -27.07 -24.31
CA LYS A 388 22.71 -25.98 -23.84
C LYS A 388 23.18 -25.11 -25.02
N ALA A 389 23.48 -25.70 -26.18
CA ALA A 389 23.86 -24.95 -27.38
C ALA A 389 22.70 -24.07 -27.88
N GLU A 390 21.48 -24.61 -28.01
CA GLU A 390 20.28 -23.83 -28.35
C GLU A 390 20.07 -22.65 -27.38
N PHE A 391 20.27 -22.86 -26.07
CA PHE A 391 20.18 -21.81 -25.07
C PHE A 391 21.25 -20.71 -25.26
N ILE A 392 22.49 -21.09 -25.53
CA ILE A 392 23.60 -20.14 -25.80
C ILE A 392 23.33 -19.33 -27.07
N GLU A 393 22.82 -19.96 -28.13
CA GLU A 393 22.45 -19.28 -29.39
C GLU A 393 21.29 -18.30 -29.17
N CYS A 394 20.23 -18.73 -28.49
CA CYS A 394 19.10 -17.88 -28.10
C CYS A 394 19.57 -16.65 -27.29
N ALA A 395 20.38 -16.87 -26.25
CA ALA A 395 20.91 -15.80 -25.40
C ALA A 395 21.77 -14.81 -26.20
N LYS A 396 22.64 -15.29 -27.09
CA LYS A 396 23.46 -14.45 -27.97
C LYS A 396 22.61 -13.65 -28.95
N MET A 397 21.56 -14.24 -29.52
CA MET A 397 20.66 -13.55 -30.46
C MET A 397 19.97 -12.36 -29.78
N PHE A 398 19.32 -12.55 -28.63
CA PHE A 398 18.62 -11.47 -27.93
C PHE A 398 19.58 -10.42 -27.36
N ALA A 399 20.76 -10.81 -26.86
CA ALA A 399 21.80 -9.88 -26.44
C ALA A 399 22.30 -9.00 -27.60
N GLN A 400 22.56 -9.59 -28.79
CA GLN A 400 22.97 -8.83 -29.97
C GLN A 400 21.89 -7.85 -30.44
N LEU A 401 20.61 -8.24 -30.40
CA LEU A 401 19.48 -7.35 -30.70
C LEU A 401 19.43 -6.16 -29.73
N GLN A 402 19.60 -6.41 -28.42
CA GLN A 402 19.66 -5.35 -27.41
C GLN A 402 20.87 -4.42 -27.64
N CYS A 403 22.05 -4.97 -27.90
CA CYS A 403 23.26 -4.17 -28.19
C CYS A 403 23.12 -3.29 -29.44
N ARG A 404 22.50 -3.78 -30.52
CA ARG A 404 22.21 -2.99 -31.73
C ARG A 404 21.26 -1.84 -31.40
N SER A 405 20.18 -2.12 -30.66
CA SER A 405 19.20 -1.10 -30.26
C SER A 405 19.79 -0.05 -29.32
N LEU A 406 20.60 -0.46 -28.33
CA LEU A 406 21.26 0.45 -27.38
C LEU A 406 22.24 1.39 -28.10
N ARG A 407 23.13 0.85 -28.95
CA ARG A 407 24.08 1.68 -29.73
C ARG A 407 23.35 2.71 -30.60
N ASN A 408 22.25 2.33 -31.27
CA ASN A 408 21.44 3.25 -32.06
C ASN A 408 20.72 4.31 -31.21
N CYS A 409 20.26 3.97 -30.00
CA CYS A 409 19.71 4.97 -29.07
C CYS A 409 20.80 5.95 -28.61
N MET A 410 21.98 5.45 -28.23
CA MET A 410 23.09 6.27 -27.75
C MET A 410 23.64 7.20 -28.83
N SER A 411 23.81 6.72 -30.07
CA SER A 411 24.33 7.54 -31.17
C SER A 411 23.41 8.70 -31.57
N GLN A 412 22.14 8.69 -31.15
CA GLN A 412 21.17 9.75 -31.37
C GLN A 412 20.90 10.61 -30.11
N TYR A 413 21.51 10.28 -28.98
CA TYR A 413 21.28 11.01 -27.72
C TYR A 413 21.77 12.46 -27.83
N MET A 414 20.91 13.41 -27.44
CA MET A 414 21.12 14.86 -27.59
C MET A 414 21.36 15.34 -29.04
N GLN A 415 21.02 14.54 -30.06
CA GLN A 415 21.15 14.90 -31.48
C GLN A 415 19.80 15.06 -32.22
N ILE A 416 18.67 14.84 -31.54
CA ILE A 416 17.33 14.97 -32.15
C ILE A 416 16.98 16.46 -32.26
N SER A 417 16.80 16.94 -33.49
CA SER A 417 16.39 18.32 -33.81
C SER A 417 14.98 18.45 -34.42
N ASP A 418 14.41 17.36 -34.93
CA ASP A 418 13.02 17.26 -35.37
C ASP A 418 12.36 16.01 -34.78
N GLU A 419 11.37 16.20 -33.89
CA GLU A 419 10.56 15.10 -33.38
C GLU A 419 9.47 14.65 -34.38
N ASN A 420 9.07 15.47 -35.35
CA ASN A 420 7.95 15.18 -36.26
C ASN A 420 8.21 13.95 -37.13
N ALA A 421 9.46 13.77 -37.61
CA ALA A 421 9.90 12.57 -38.31
C ALA A 421 9.75 11.27 -37.49
N PHE A 422 9.76 11.35 -36.15
CA PHE A 422 9.49 10.22 -35.26
C PHE A 422 7.98 10.03 -35.05
N TYR A 423 7.21 11.10 -34.80
CA TYR A 423 5.75 11.00 -34.68
C TYR A 423 5.08 10.49 -35.96
N LYS A 424 5.59 10.83 -37.15
CA LYS A 424 5.12 10.27 -38.43
C LYS A 424 5.33 8.75 -38.49
N ARG A 425 6.50 8.25 -38.08
CA ARG A 425 6.79 6.80 -38.03
C ARG A 425 5.93 6.08 -37.01
N LYS A 426 5.74 6.65 -35.81
CA LYS A 426 4.85 6.11 -34.77
C LYS A 426 3.40 5.97 -35.24
N ARG A 427 2.86 7.00 -35.92
CA ARG A 427 1.50 6.98 -36.48
C ARG A 427 1.34 5.90 -37.55
N GLU A 428 2.39 5.61 -38.32
CA GLU A 428 2.37 4.59 -39.36
C GLU A 428 2.56 3.17 -38.80
N PHE A 429 3.50 2.98 -37.87
CA PHE A 429 3.68 1.72 -37.14
C PHE A 429 2.37 1.27 -36.47
N ALA A 430 1.67 2.19 -35.80
CA ALA A 430 0.43 1.87 -35.09
C ALA A 430 -0.70 1.41 -36.03
N LYS A 431 -0.83 1.98 -37.24
CA LYS A 431 -1.75 1.46 -38.26
C LYS A 431 -1.38 0.05 -38.71
N GLN A 432 -0.10 -0.20 -38.96
CA GLN A 432 0.39 -1.51 -39.42
C GLN A 432 0.18 -2.58 -38.34
N PHE A 433 0.38 -2.21 -37.06
CA PHE A 433 0.09 -3.07 -35.92
C PHE A 433 -1.41 -3.44 -35.87
N LEU A 434 -2.30 -2.46 -35.95
CA LEU A 434 -3.76 -2.71 -35.93
C LEU A 434 -4.28 -3.43 -37.19
N ALA A 435 -3.60 -3.29 -38.34
CA ALA A 435 -3.92 -4.05 -39.55
C ALA A 435 -3.53 -5.54 -39.45
N GLN A 436 -2.51 -5.88 -38.66
CA GLN A 436 -2.03 -7.25 -38.45
C GLN A 436 -2.67 -7.92 -37.21
N PHE A 437 -2.90 -7.15 -36.15
CA PHE A 437 -3.49 -7.58 -34.88
C PHE A 437 -4.77 -6.77 -34.62
N PRO A 438 -5.87 -7.06 -35.34
CA PRO A 438 -7.09 -6.26 -35.28
C PRO A 438 -7.72 -6.31 -33.88
N VAL A 439 -8.07 -5.13 -33.36
CA VAL A 439 -8.77 -4.92 -32.09
C VAL A 439 -10.16 -4.35 -32.41
N ASN A 440 -11.21 -5.07 -32.04
CA ASN A 440 -12.60 -4.69 -32.28
C ASN A 440 -13.26 -4.22 -30.98
N PRO A 441 -14.01 -3.10 -30.99
CA PRO A 441 -14.55 -2.54 -29.76
C PRO A 441 -15.64 -3.45 -29.14
N ILE A 442 -15.47 -3.84 -27.88
CA ILE A 442 -16.44 -4.64 -27.11
C ILE A 442 -17.37 -3.73 -26.27
N PRO A 443 -18.62 -4.14 -25.98
CA PRO A 443 -19.53 -3.35 -25.15
C PRO A 443 -19.19 -3.43 -23.64
N SER A 444 -19.75 -2.51 -22.85
CA SER A 444 -19.54 -2.38 -21.40
C SER A 444 -19.94 -3.62 -20.60
N ASP A 445 -20.93 -4.38 -21.07
CA ASP A 445 -21.41 -5.60 -20.43
C ASP A 445 -20.41 -6.77 -20.52
N CYS A 446 -19.47 -6.70 -21.46
CA CYS A 446 -18.41 -7.67 -21.70
C CYS A 446 -17.10 -7.34 -20.95
N ARG A 447 -16.99 -6.14 -20.36
CA ARG A 447 -15.84 -5.72 -19.54
C ARG A 447 -15.77 -6.49 -18.21
N LEU A 448 -14.56 -6.57 -17.64
CA LEU A 448 -14.29 -7.10 -16.30
C LEU A 448 -14.96 -6.23 -15.21
N VAL A 449 -14.88 -4.90 -15.36
CA VAL A 449 -15.51 -3.93 -14.44
C VAL A 449 -16.52 -3.07 -15.21
N LYS A 450 -17.77 -3.54 -15.24
CA LYS A 450 -18.82 -3.09 -16.18
C LYS A 450 -19.23 -1.62 -16.05
N TYR A 451 -19.14 -1.04 -14.85
CA TYR A 451 -19.47 0.36 -14.58
C TYR A 451 -18.30 1.33 -14.82
N MET A 452 -17.09 0.81 -15.05
CA MET A 452 -15.90 1.64 -15.19
C MET A 452 -15.67 2.03 -16.65
N SER A 453 -15.37 3.32 -16.86
CA SER A 453 -14.96 3.87 -18.15
C SER A 453 -13.47 4.13 -18.12
N PHE A 454 -12.68 3.23 -18.71
CA PHE A 454 -11.22 3.35 -18.80
C PHE A 454 -10.84 4.36 -19.89
N THR A 455 -10.84 5.65 -19.56
CA THR A 455 -10.42 6.76 -20.46
C THR A 455 -8.89 6.91 -20.48
N GLU A 456 -8.37 7.82 -21.32
CA GLU A 456 -6.93 8.10 -21.38
C GLU A 456 -6.39 8.59 -20.02
N ASP A 457 -7.08 9.50 -19.34
CA ASP A 457 -6.70 9.98 -18.00
C ASP A 457 -6.54 8.82 -17.00
N VAL A 458 -7.53 7.93 -16.95
CA VAL A 458 -7.50 6.72 -16.11
C VAL A 458 -6.26 5.88 -16.40
N ILE A 459 -5.90 5.71 -17.67
CA ILE A 459 -4.80 4.85 -18.13
C ILE A 459 -3.42 5.49 -17.95
N THR A 460 -3.30 6.83 -17.96
CA THR A 460 -2.01 7.54 -17.85
C THR A 460 -1.32 7.49 -16.48
N GLY A 461 -1.86 6.71 -15.53
CA GLY A 461 -1.34 6.64 -14.16
C GLY A 461 -1.94 7.67 -13.20
N LYS A 462 -2.90 8.49 -13.68
CA LYS A 462 -3.69 9.37 -12.82
C LYS A 462 -4.73 8.56 -12.04
N ASP A 463 -5.55 7.74 -12.71
CA ASP A 463 -6.66 7.05 -12.01
C ASP A 463 -6.51 5.51 -11.94
N THR A 464 -5.37 4.95 -12.36
CA THR A 464 -5.04 3.52 -12.13
C THR A 464 -4.77 3.19 -10.66
N SER A 465 -4.55 4.19 -9.82
CA SER A 465 -4.34 4.07 -8.37
C SER A 465 -5.30 4.98 -7.61
N SER A 466 -5.91 4.48 -6.53
CA SER A 466 -6.76 5.28 -5.63
C SER A 466 -6.01 6.40 -4.86
N LEU A 467 -4.69 6.56 -5.09
CA LEU A 467 -3.83 7.62 -4.54
C LEU A 467 -3.39 8.66 -5.59
N PHE A 468 -3.80 8.48 -6.85
CA PHE A 468 -3.27 9.19 -8.02
C PHE A 468 -1.75 9.05 -8.19
N HIS A 469 -1.14 9.88 -9.03
CA HIS A 469 0.32 9.90 -9.21
C HIS A 469 1.01 10.41 -7.94
N VAL A 470 1.45 9.47 -7.11
CA VAL A 470 2.24 9.72 -5.90
C VAL A 470 3.65 10.20 -6.30
N PRO A 471 4.13 11.36 -5.79
CA PRO A 471 5.50 11.80 -6.00
C PRO A 471 6.51 10.77 -5.50
N LYS A 472 7.57 10.53 -6.29
CA LYS A 472 8.65 9.59 -5.97
C LYS A 472 9.99 10.31 -5.93
N ARG A 473 10.89 9.85 -5.07
CA ARG A 473 12.29 10.27 -4.97
C ARG A 473 13.01 10.18 -6.32
N HIS A 474 13.62 11.29 -6.74
CA HIS A 474 14.51 11.32 -7.90
C HIS A 474 15.87 10.73 -7.54
N LEU A 475 16.39 9.84 -8.38
CA LEU A 475 17.67 9.15 -8.23
C LEU A 475 18.34 9.05 -9.62
N PRO A 476 19.04 10.11 -10.08
CA PRO A 476 19.36 10.30 -11.49
C PRO A 476 20.36 9.27 -12.05
N ASP A 477 21.50 9.11 -11.38
CA ASP A 477 22.63 8.24 -11.74
C ASP A 477 22.53 6.87 -11.04
N LEU A 478 23.47 5.95 -11.33
CA LEU A 478 23.45 4.60 -10.75
C LEU A 478 23.89 4.53 -9.28
N ASP A 479 24.81 5.38 -8.84
CA ASP A 479 25.40 5.27 -7.50
C ASP A 479 24.51 5.91 -6.42
N THR A 480 23.75 6.96 -6.73
CA THR A 480 22.65 7.44 -5.86
C THR A 480 21.55 6.39 -5.72
N ARG A 481 21.19 5.67 -6.80
CA ARG A 481 20.27 4.51 -6.75
C ARG A 481 20.80 3.39 -5.84
N ARG A 482 22.10 3.08 -5.90
CA ARG A 482 22.75 2.09 -5.02
C ARG A 482 22.76 2.51 -3.55
N ALA A 483 23.16 3.74 -3.27
CA ALA A 483 23.20 4.29 -1.91
C ALA A 483 21.82 4.29 -1.25
N PHE A 484 20.76 4.63 -1.99
CA PHE A 484 19.39 4.54 -1.51
C PHE A 484 18.96 3.09 -1.23
N ALA A 485 19.21 2.16 -2.16
CA ALA A 485 18.82 0.76 -1.99
C ALA A 485 19.51 0.11 -0.77
N GLN A 486 20.81 0.32 -0.60
CA GLN A 486 21.53 -0.18 0.58
C GLN A 486 20.97 0.43 1.87
N SER A 487 20.78 1.75 1.91
CA SER A 487 20.27 2.45 3.10
C SER A 487 18.84 2.02 3.46
N TYR A 488 18.04 1.55 2.49
CA TYR A 488 16.72 0.97 2.76
C TYR A 488 16.84 -0.39 3.46
N ASP A 489 17.66 -1.30 2.95
CA ASP A 489 17.85 -2.64 3.54
C ASP A 489 18.48 -2.58 4.94
N ASP A 490 19.46 -1.70 5.15
CA ASP A 490 20.11 -1.49 6.46
C ASP A 490 19.09 -1.03 7.52
N LEU A 491 18.16 -0.14 7.16
CA LEU A 491 17.05 0.26 8.05
C LEU A 491 16.15 -0.93 8.40
N GLN A 492 15.76 -1.74 7.40
CA GLN A 492 14.92 -2.90 7.65
C GLN A 492 15.63 -3.98 8.47
N GLN A 493 16.95 -4.13 8.36
CA GLN A 493 17.73 -5.00 9.24
C GLN A 493 17.71 -4.46 10.68
N ARG A 494 18.08 -3.19 10.89
CA ARG A 494 18.17 -2.57 12.22
C ARG A 494 16.85 -2.58 12.99
N ARG A 495 15.70 -2.34 12.33
CA ARG A 495 14.35 -2.46 12.93
C ARG A 495 14.08 -3.88 13.46
N ARG A 496 14.44 -4.91 12.68
CA ARG A 496 14.26 -6.32 13.08
C ARG A 496 15.24 -6.75 14.19
N GLU A 497 16.41 -6.14 14.28
CA GLU A 497 17.37 -6.40 15.36
C GLU A 497 16.95 -5.76 16.69
N MET A 498 16.49 -4.50 16.68
CA MET A 498 15.91 -3.85 17.87
C MET A 498 14.72 -4.65 18.41
N TYR A 499 13.83 -5.17 17.54
CA TYR A 499 12.71 -6.00 17.96
C TYR A 499 13.14 -7.35 18.59
N ARG A 500 14.24 -7.96 18.11
CA ARG A 500 14.79 -9.18 18.72
C ARG A 500 15.34 -8.91 20.12
N GLN A 501 16.07 -7.79 20.30
CA GLN A 501 16.60 -7.37 21.60
C GLN A 501 15.46 -7.11 22.60
N TYR A 502 14.44 -6.34 22.19
CA TYR A 502 13.21 -6.12 22.97
C TYR A 502 12.51 -7.42 23.39
N ARG A 503 12.46 -8.43 22.51
CA ARG A 503 11.84 -9.73 22.83
C ARG A 503 12.68 -10.61 23.77
N GLN A 504 13.97 -10.34 23.91
CA GLN A 504 14.90 -11.12 24.73
C GLN A 504 15.11 -10.52 26.13
N ASN A 505 15.19 -9.20 26.25
CA ASN A 505 15.34 -8.51 27.53
C ASN A 505 13.97 -8.12 28.10
N LYS A 506 13.65 -8.58 29.33
CA LYS A 506 12.36 -8.28 29.96
C LYS A 506 12.21 -6.82 30.39
N GLU A 507 13.33 -6.13 30.60
CA GLU A 507 13.41 -4.67 30.73
C GLU A 507 14.64 -4.15 29.98
N GLN A 508 14.42 -3.14 29.15
CA GLN A 508 15.06 -1.84 29.32
C GLN A 508 13.96 -0.81 29.04
N LYS A 509 13.73 0.13 29.95
CA LYS A 509 12.71 1.17 29.77
C LYS A 509 13.34 2.26 28.90
N HIS A 510 13.13 2.13 27.59
CA HIS A 510 13.66 3.01 26.55
C HIS A 510 12.88 4.34 26.53
N PHE A 511 12.84 5.02 27.68
CA PHE A 511 12.20 6.31 27.84
C PHE A 511 12.84 7.38 26.96
N LEU A 512 12.07 8.42 26.68
CA LEU A 512 12.57 9.68 26.15
C LEU A 512 13.36 10.40 27.28
N ALA A 513 14.56 9.89 27.55
CA ALA A 513 15.37 10.21 28.73
C ALA A 513 16.05 11.58 28.59
N LEU A 514 15.25 12.62 28.73
CA LEU A 514 15.64 14.03 28.83
C LEU A 514 16.25 14.34 30.21
N SER A 515 17.37 13.69 30.53
CA SER A 515 18.22 14.16 31.63
C SER A 515 18.97 15.42 31.20
N HIS A 516 19.35 16.26 32.17
CA HIS A 516 20.26 17.41 31.97
C HIS A 516 21.65 17.02 31.45
N GLU A 517 21.93 15.73 31.27
CA GLU A 517 23.23 15.16 30.87
C GLU A 517 23.23 14.70 29.39
N ALA A 518 22.11 14.79 28.68
CA ALA A 518 22.02 14.38 27.28
C ALA A 518 22.67 15.42 26.35
N THR A 519 23.87 15.12 25.84
CA THR A 519 24.67 16.02 25.01
C THR A 519 24.45 15.79 23.52
N CYS A 520 24.80 16.77 22.68
CA CYS A 520 24.74 16.63 21.22
C CYS A 520 25.60 15.47 20.65
N ALA A 521 26.52 14.89 21.43
CA ALA A 521 27.29 13.72 21.03
C ALA A 521 26.52 12.39 21.19
N ASP A 522 25.51 12.34 22.08
CA ASP A 522 24.79 11.11 22.44
C ASP A 522 23.78 10.65 21.37
N PHE A 523 23.35 11.55 20.48
CA PHE A 523 22.40 11.24 19.40
C PHE A 523 23.03 10.49 18.21
N GLY A 524 24.32 10.16 18.30
CA GLY A 524 25.07 9.50 17.23
C GLY A 524 25.56 10.50 16.18
N SER A 525 26.84 10.38 15.81
CA SER A 525 27.60 11.35 15.03
C SER A 525 27.20 11.51 13.55
N ASP A 526 26.00 11.06 13.15
CA ASP A 526 25.65 10.82 11.74
C ASP A 526 24.27 11.33 11.30
N ILE A 527 23.40 11.80 12.21
CA ILE A 527 22.06 12.30 11.82
C ILE A 527 22.17 13.49 10.83
N ALA A 528 23.22 14.29 10.94
CA ALA A 528 23.52 15.34 9.97
C ALA A 528 23.68 14.80 8.53
N GLN A 529 24.28 13.63 8.34
CA GLN A 529 24.39 12.97 7.03
C GLN A 529 23.04 12.36 6.60
N VAL A 530 22.27 11.81 7.53
CA VAL A 530 20.91 11.28 7.27
C VAL A 530 19.99 12.37 6.74
N LEU A 531 20.01 13.56 7.36
CA LEU A 531 19.17 14.69 6.94
C LEU A 531 19.72 15.41 5.71
N LYS A 532 21.05 15.41 5.51
CA LYS A 532 21.63 15.82 4.21
C LYS A 532 21.10 14.92 3.11
N PHE A 533 21.22 13.60 3.26
CA PHE A 533 20.71 12.59 2.32
C PHE A 533 19.21 12.75 2.09
N ALA A 534 18.42 12.89 3.16
CA ALA A 534 16.98 13.06 3.06
C ALA A 534 16.63 14.29 2.22
N ASN A 535 17.24 15.46 2.49
CA ASN A 535 16.99 16.70 1.75
C ASN A 535 17.57 16.70 0.33
N GLU A 536 18.70 16.05 0.10
CA GLU A 536 19.36 15.92 -1.21
C GLU A 536 18.51 15.07 -2.18
N TYR A 537 17.87 14.01 -1.66
CA TYR A 537 16.96 13.16 -2.41
C TYR A 537 15.50 13.30 -1.90
N ARG A 538 15.08 14.51 -1.53
CA ARG A 538 13.70 14.78 -1.10
C ARG A 538 12.83 15.00 -2.33
N PRO A 539 11.81 14.16 -2.62
CA PRO A 539 10.85 14.50 -3.67
C PRO A 539 10.08 15.77 -3.29
N PRO A 540 9.57 16.52 -4.27
CA PRO A 540 8.76 17.71 -4.02
C PRO A 540 7.42 17.33 -3.37
N TYR A 541 7.40 17.26 -2.04
CA TYR A 541 6.18 17.10 -1.26
C TYR A 541 5.26 18.31 -1.51
N PRO A 542 3.99 18.10 -1.91
CA PRO A 542 3.06 19.21 -2.09
C PRO A 542 2.83 19.97 -0.79
N THR A 543 2.57 21.27 -0.88
CA THR A 543 2.00 22.03 0.23
C THR A 543 0.51 21.71 0.35
N PHE A 544 0.07 21.40 1.57
CA PHE A 544 -1.33 21.08 1.88
C PHE A 544 -1.86 22.08 2.90
N GLY A 545 -3.15 22.44 2.81
CA GLY A 545 -3.83 23.17 3.87
C GLY A 545 -4.04 22.26 5.08
N VAL A 546 -3.44 22.60 6.22
CA VAL A 546 -3.68 21.90 7.49
C VAL A 546 -5.03 22.35 8.05
N GLY A 547 -5.92 21.39 8.31
CA GLY A 547 -7.27 21.63 8.84
C GLY A 547 -8.01 20.33 9.11
N PRO A 548 -9.23 20.39 9.67
CA PRO A 548 -10.03 19.20 9.95
C PRO A 548 -10.47 18.51 8.66
N LEU A 549 -10.05 17.25 8.46
CA LEU A 549 -10.47 16.44 7.32
C LEU A 549 -11.83 15.81 7.60
N SER A 550 -12.87 16.24 6.89
CA SER A 550 -14.19 15.59 6.94
C SER A 550 -14.19 14.27 6.17
N PHE A 551 -14.89 13.27 6.72
CA PHE A 551 -14.99 11.92 6.20
C PHE A 551 -16.32 11.77 5.45
N ASP A 552 -16.38 12.41 4.29
CA ASP A 552 -17.57 12.48 3.44
C ASP A 552 -17.54 11.29 2.47
N LEU A 553 -18.46 10.33 2.65
CA LEU A 553 -18.70 9.23 1.73
C LEU A 553 -19.84 9.62 0.77
N ASP A 554 -19.72 9.25 -0.51
CA ASP A 554 -20.85 9.32 -1.45
C ASP A 554 -22.09 8.61 -0.86
N GLU A 555 -23.27 9.22 -0.94
CA GLU A 555 -24.51 8.61 -0.40
C GLU A 555 -24.84 7.25 -1.05
N SER A 556 -24.42 7.02 -2.30
CA SER A 556 -24.50 5.71 -2.95
C SER A 556 -23.62 4.66 -2.25
N MET A 557 -22.38 5.00 -1.92
CA MET A 557 -21.43 4.13 -1.20
C MET A 557 -21.84 3.94 0.27
N LEU A 558 -22.35 5.00 0.91
CA LEU A 558 -22.89 4.94 2.27
C LEU A 558 -24.12 4.01 2.32
N THR A 559 -24.95 4.04 1.28
CA THR A 559 -26.10 3.13 1.11
C THR A 559 -25.67 1.69 0.82
N GLU A 560 -24.66 1.44 -0.03
CA GLU A 560 -24.10 0.09 -0.22
C GLU A 560 -23.52 -0.46 1.09
N LEU A 561 -22.71 0.33 1.81
CA LEU A 561 -22.10 -0.10 3.07
C LEU A 561 -23.15 -0.40 4.15
N ARG A 562 -24.18 0.44 4.30
CA ARG A 562 -25.35 0.15 5.16
C ARG A 562 -26.04 -1.16 4.75
N ALA A 563 -26.28 -1.37 3.45
CA ALA A 563 -26.90 -2.58 2.95
C ALA A 563 -26.04 -3.83 3.19
N ASP A 564 -24.72 -3.73 3.06
CA ASP A 564 -23.77 -4.81 3.32
C ASP A 564 -23.68 -5.19 4.80
N LEU A 565 -23.62 -4.18 5.69
CA LEU A 565 -23.61 -4.39 7.14
C LEU A 565 -24.92 -5.04 7.59
N LYS A 566 -26.07 -4.56 7.08
CA LYS A 566 -27.40 -5.15 7.28
C LYS A 566 -27.51 -6.58 6.76
N ASN A 567 -26.87 -6.88 5.63
CA ASN A 567 -26.78 -8.24 5.09
C ASN A 567 -25.68 -9.09 5.72
N GLN A 568 -24.92 -8.58 6.69
CA GLN A 568 -23.81 -9.29 7.36
C GLN A 568 -22.73 -9.81 6.37
N ARG A 569 -22.47 -9.07 5.29
CA ARG A 569 -21.49 -9.47 4.26
C ARG A 569 -20.08 -9.67 4.82
N TYR A 570 -19.69 -8.94 5.87
CA TYR A 570 -18.41 -9.15 6.57
C TYR A 570 -18.20 -10.56 7.13
N ILE A 571 -19.27 -11.25 7.53
CA ILE A 571 -19.21 -12.67 7.93
C ILE A 571 -19.24 -13.56 6.67
N LYS A 572 -20.22 -13.34 5.79
CA LYS A 572 -20.50 -14.22 4.63
C LYS A 572 -19.35 -14.27 3.62
N ASP A 573 -18.71 -13.13 3.38
CA ASP A 573 -17.62 -12.96 2.43
C ASP A 573 -16.26 -12.82 3.14
N SER A 574 -16.21 -13.01 4.46
CA SER A 574 -14.98 -13.04 5.29
C SER A 574 -14.10 -11.78 5.19
N TRP A 575 -14.66 -10.59 5.43
CA TRP A 575 -13.92 -9.31 5.32
C TRP A 575 -12.83 -9.10 6.38
N PHE A 576 -12.86 -9.85 7.49
CA PHE A 576 -11.86 -9.78 8.55
C PHE A 576 -10.59 -10.55 8.16
N VAL A 577 -9.74 -9.91 7.35
CA VAL A 577 -8.50 -10.46 6.82
C VAL A 577 -7.40 -10.43 7.89
N SER A 578 -6.70 -11.55 8.07
CA SER A 578 -5.68 -11.71 9.11
C SER A 578 -4.33 -12.25 8.61
N ALA A 579 -3.27 -11.53 8.96
CA ALA A 579 -1.89 -11.77 8.52
C ALA A 579 -0.97 -12.06 9.73
N PRO A 580 0.10 -12.86 9.55
CA PRO A 580 1.17 -13.01 10.54
C PRO A 580 2.18 -11.86 10.41
N ILE A 581 1.70 -10.62 10.51
CA ILE A 581 2.54 -9.41 10.43
C ILE A 581 2.84 -8.88 11.84
N HIS A 582 3.99 -8.23 11.97
CA HIS A 582 4.45 -7.56 13.17
C HIS A 582 4.93 -6.14 12.79
N VAL A 583 5.00 -5.24 13.78
CA VAL A 583 5.27 -3.81 13.54
C VAL A 583 6.57 -3.57 12.77
N GLN A 584 7.67 -4.23 13.17
CA GLN A 584 8.99 -4.11 12.51
C GLN A 584 9.03 -4.68 11.08
N ASP A 585 8.01 -5.41 10.67
CA ASP A 585 7.87 -5.98 9.32
C ASP A 585 6.93 -5.14 8.44
N ILE A 586 6.25 -4.12 8.98
CA ILE A 586 5.58 -3.06 8.20
C ILE A 586 6.66 -2.25 7.45
N ARG A 587 6.42 -1.97 6.17
CA ARG A 587 7.36 -1.30 5.26
C ARG A 587 6.76 -0.14 4.48
N MET A 588 5.43 -0.11 4.36
CA MET A 588 4.69 0.93 3.65
C MET A 588 3.29 1.11 4.23
N SER A 589 2.67 2.25 3.94
CA SER A 589 1.23 2.46 4.13
C SER A 589 0.61 2.95 2.83
N TYR A 590 -0.67 2.58 2.64
CA TYR A 590 -1.48 3.10 1.53
C TYR A 590 -1.96 4.54 1.80
N PHE A 591 -1.84 5.07 3.02
CA PHE A 591 -2.41 6.35 3.42
C PHE A 591 -1.36 7.42 3.76
N VAL A 592 -0.11 7.32 3.25
CA VAL A 592 0.92 8.35 3.43
C VAL A 592 1.97 8.27 2.31
N CYS A 593 2.74 9.34 2.07
CA CYS A 593 3.91 9.28 1.19
C CYS A 593 4.98 8.33 1.76
N ASN A 594 5.30 7.27 1.03
CA ASN A 594 6.19 6.21 1.53
C ASN A 594 7.68 6.61 1.52
N ASP A 595 8.09 7.58 0.69
CA ASP A 595 9.43 8.19 0.76
C ASP A 595 9.61 8.98 2.07
N LEU A 596 8.61 9.78 2.44
CA LEU A 596 8.59 10.55 3.69
C LEU A 596 8.51 9.65 4.92
N LEU A 597 7.69 8.59 4.86
CA LEU A 597 7.62 7.54 5.88
C LEU A 597 8.98 6.88 6.10
N TYR A 598 9.70 6.56 5.00
CA TYR A 598 11.05 6.03 5.08
C TYR A 598 12.02 7.01 5.75
N ASP A 599 12.02 8.29 5.35
CA ASP A 599 12.89 9.32 5.96
C ASP A 599 12.60 9.47 7.47
N VAL A 600 11.33 9.54 7.87
CA VAL A 600 10.90 9.62 9.29
C VAL A 600 11.28 8.36 10.08
N MET A 601 11.09 7.16 9.52
CA MET A 601 11.48 5.90 10.16
C MET A 601 13.00 5.79 10.30
N ARG A 602 13.76 6.27 9.32
CA ARG A 602 15.23 6.30 9.35
C ARG A 602 15.73 7.25 10.43
N VAL A 603 15.23 8.48 10.49
CA VAL A 603 15.61 9.45 11.52
C VAL A 603 15.26 8.94 12.92
N ARG A 604 14.01 8.48 13.16
CA ARG A 604 13.61 7.91 14.46
C ARG A 604 14.42 6.65 14.87
N THR A 605 14.91 5.86 13.92
CA THR A 605 15.78 4.69 14.19
C THR A 605 17.22 5.09 14.55
N LEU A 606 17.65 6.30 14.19
CA LEU A 606 19.02 6.78 14.35
C LEU A 606 19.18 7.77 15.52
N CYS A 607 18.16 8.55 15.88
CA CYS A 607 18.17 9.42 17.08
C CYS A 607 18.32 8.67 18.43
N GLY A 608 18.23 7.34 18.44
CA GLY A 608 18.53 6.56 19.64
C GLY A 608 17.42 6.60 20.69
N GLU A 609 17.78 6.72 21.97
CA GLU A 609 16.85 6.73 23.12
C GLU A 609 16.30 8.12 23.45
N ARG A 610 16.92 9.17 22.93
CA ARG A 610 16.71 10.55 23.39
C ARG A 610 16.40 11.46 22.19
N LEU A 611 15.57 12.47 22.42
CA LEU A 611 15.48 13.67 21.59
C LEU A 611 15.70 14.85 22.53
N PRO A 612 16.45 15.90 22.14
CA PRO A 612 16.66 17.07 23.00
C PRO A 612 15.48 18.04 22.91
N ILE A 613 15.24 18.80 23.99
CA ILE A 613 14.32 19.94 24.00
C ILE A 613 14.96 21.08 23.20
N VAL A 614 14.38 21.43 22.05
CA VAL A 614 14.84 22.54 21.18
C VAL A 614 13.70 23.40 20.62
N THR A 615 12.45 23.04 20.91
CA THR A 615 11.26 23.78 20.52
C THR A 615 10.41 24.14 21.75
N PRO A 616 9.57 25.18 21.68
CA PRO A 616 8.54 25.42 22.71
C PRO A 616 7.48 24.30 22.80
N MET A 617 7.26 23.55 21.71
CA MET A 617 6.35 22.39 21.69
C MET A 617 6.91 21.19 22.48
N ASP A 618 8.24 21.10 22.65
CA ASP A 618 8.86 20.08 23.49
C ASP A 618 8.47 20.28 24.95
N ILE A 619 8.48 21.54 25.36
CA ILE A 619 8.14 21.94 26.71
C ILE A 619 6.65 21.64 26.97
N LEU A 620 5.74 21.86 26.00
CA LEU A 620 4.37 21.33 26.12
C LEU A 620 4.29 19.82 26.35
N CYS A 621 5.01 19.04 25.55
CA CYS A 621 4.79 17.59 25.47
C CYS A 621 5.53 16.77 26.52
N VAL A 622 6.57 17.31 27.14
CA VAL A 622 7.34 16.62 28.18
C VAL A 622 7.21 17.30 29.55
N ASP A 623 6.82 18.57 29.64
CA ASP A 623 6.86 19.29 30.92
C ASP A 623 5.66 19.01 31.82
N GLY A 624 5.99 18.70 33.09
CA GLY A 624 5.05 18.70 34.20
C GLY A 624 4.56 20.12 34.44
N ALA A 625 5.46 21.11 34.38
CA ALA A 625 5.13 22.52 34.62
C ALA A 625 4.12 23.12 33.63
N VAL A 626 3.88 22.49 32.47
CA VAL A 626 2.77 22.86 31.58
C VAL A 626 1.44 22.27 32.07
N GLY A 627 1.43 21.01 32.50
CA GLY A 627 0.25 20.42 33.15
C GLY A 627 -0.08 21.07 34.50
N GLU A 628 0.95 21.46 35.24
CA GLU A 628 0.89 22.17 36.52
C GLU A 628 0.51 23.64 36.30
N ALA A 629 1.10 24.41 35.38
CA ALA A 629 0.58 25.74 35.03
C ALA A 629 -0.89 25.72 34.55
N MET A 630 -1.30 24.65 33.86
CA MET A 630 -2.70 24.43 33.51
C MET A 630 -3.55 23.93 34.70
N SER A 631 -2.98 23.50 35.83
CA SER A 631 -3.68 22.95 37.02
C SER A 631 -3.31 23.57 38.37
N ASP A 632 -2.53 24.65 38.41
CA ASP A 632 -2.01 25.33 39.61
C ASP A 632 -3.05 26.21 40.32
N ILE A 633 -4.29 25.74 40.29
CA ILE A 633 -5.25 25.89 41.36
C ILE A 633 -5.39 24.51 42.03
N ASN A 634 -4.26 24.03 42.56
CA ASN A 634 -4.01 22.76 43.26
C ASN A 634 -4.12 21.46 42.41
N MET A 635 -2.97 20.78 42.31
CA MET A 635 -2.65 19.61 41.47
C MET A 635 -3.71 18.52 41.30
N LEU A 636 -3.68 17.87 40.13
CA LEU A 636 -4.41 16.64 39.79
C LEU A 636 -3.41 15.46 39.62
N PRO A 637 -2.94 14.78 40.69
CA PRO A 637 -1.67 14.01 40.73
C PRO A 637 -1.46 12.75 39.84
N ASN A 638 -2.20 12.51 38.76
CA ASN A 638 -1.90 11.53 37.67
C ASN A 638 -1.96 9.99 37.94
N ALA A 639 -2.63 9.22 37.06
CA ALA A 639 -2.53 7.74 37.01
C ALA A 639 -2.52 7.11 35.58
N ALA A 640 -1.47 6.35 35.27
CA ALA A 640 -1.10 5.82 33.94
C ALA A 640 -1.97 4.68 33.39
N THR A 641 -3.08 4.36 34.06
CA THR A 641 -3.69 3.02 34.13
C THR A 641 -5.18 3.01 33.76
N VAL A 642 -5.62 3.94 32.92
CA VAL A 642 -7.04 4.19 32.65
C VAL A 642 -7.28 4.22 31.14
N ASP A 643 -7.67 3.06 30.58
CA ASP A 643 -8.17 2.92 29.21
C ASP A 643 -9.54 3.65 29.08
N LEU A 644 -9.46 4.98 28.90
CA LEU A 644 -10.51 5.93 29.25
C LEU A 644 -11.75 5.87 28.35
N ALA A 645 -12.91 5.62 28.97
CA ALA A 645 -14.21 6.00 28.42
C ALA A 645 -14.87 7.08 29.31
N MET A 646 -14.77 8.36 28.94
CA MET A 646 -15.53 9.42 29.63
C MET A 646 -16.93 9.48 29.05
N VAL A 647 -17.92 9.41 29.93
CA VAL A 647 -19.35 9.37 29.62
C VAL A 647 -20.04 10.59 30.21
N VAL A 648 -20.61 11.49 29.38
CA VAL A 648 -21.16 12.79 29.83
C VAL A 648 -22.59 13.01 29.32
N LYS A 649 -23.35 13.83 30.07
CA LYS A 649 -24.74 14.21 29.77
C LYS A 649 -24.89 15.73 29.69
N ARG A 650 -25.55 16.23 28.65
CA ARG A 650 -25.83 17.65 28.33
C ARG A 650 -24.60 18.56 28.27
N PHE A 651 -23.54 18.15 27.57
CA PHE A 651 -22.37 19.01 27.40
C PHE A 651 -21.65 18.78 26.07
N LEU A 652 -21.72 19.75 25.16
CA LEU A 652 -20.62 20.26 24.31
C LEU A 652 -21.12 21.36 23.35
N ASP A 653 -20.54 22.55 23.49
CA ASP A 653 -20.54 23.59 22.45
C ASP A 653 -19.31 23.37 21.55
N ILE A 654 -19.39 23.72 20.27
CA ILE A 654 -18.26 23.71 19.32
C ILE A 654 -17.04 24.45 19.89
N LYS A 655 -17.25 25.56 20.61
CA LYS A 655 -16.15 26.30 21.24
C LYS A 655 -15.40 25.48 22.29
N ARG A 656 -16.09 24.56 22.99
CA ARG A 656 -15.50 23.69 24.02
C ARG A 656 -14.80 22.45 23.44
N TYR A 657 -15.11 22.08 22.20
CA TYR A 657 -14.42 20.97 21.53
C TYR A 657 -12.93 21.27 21.30
N LYS A 658 -12.55 22.48 20.87
CA LYS A 658 -11.13 22.83 20.68
C LYS A 658 -10.36 22.69 22.01
N SER A 659 -10.81 23.35 23.08
CA SER A 659 -10.20 23.25 24.41
C SER A 659 -10.15 21.82 24.95
N TYR A 660 -11.23 21.03 24.78
CA TYR A 660 -11.28 19.63 25.19
C TYR A 660 -10.15 18.82 24.52
N LEU A 661 -10.06 18.93 23.19
CA LEU A 661 -9.09 18.18 22.40
C LEU A 661 -7.66 18.63 22.69
N GLU A 662 -7.44 19.94 22.87
CA GLU A 662 -6.16 20.54 23.24
C GLU A 662 -5.65 20.15 24.63
N ILE A 663 -6.53 19.95 25.60
CA ILE A 663 -6.18 19.43 26.93
C ILE A 663 -5.78 17.95 26.83
N THR A 664 -6.51 17.15 26.03
CA THR A 664 -6.22 15.71 25.86
C THR A 664 -4.95 15.36 25.06
N THR A 665 -4.23 16.35 24.50
CA THR A 665 -2.99 16.11 23.74
C THR A 665 -1.80 15.73 24.61
N ASN A 666 -1.77 16.17 25.87
CA ASN A 666 -0.64 15.91 26.76
C ASN A 666 -0.79 14.53 27.43
N SER A 667 0.26 13.72 27.36
CA SER A 667 0.32 12.38 27.95
C SER A 667 0.84 12.35 29.40
N SER A 668 1.47 13.43 29.90
CA SER A 668 1.76 13.56 31.34
C SER A 668 0.50 13.89 32.13
N GLN A 669 -0.47 14.59 31.51
CA GLN A 669 -1.82 14.72 32.02
C GLN A 669 -2.53 13.37 31.95
N GLN A 670 -2.54 12.65 33.07
CA GLN A 670 -3.31 11.43 33.24
C GLN A 670 -4.63 11.82 33.95
N PHE A 671 -5.76 11.31 33.46
CA PHE A 671 -7.13 11.85 33.69
C PHE A 671 -7.54 13.21 33.02
N PRO A 672 -7.16 13.55 31.76
CA PRO A 672 -7.54 14.83 31.14
C PRO A 672 -9.06 15.12 31.16
N ALA A 673 -9.86 14.09 30.89
CA ALA A 673 -11.31 14.22 30.81
C ALA A 673 -11.97 14.48 32.19
N ILE A 674 -11.32 14.08 33.29
CA ILE A 674 -11.83 14.28 34.65
C ILE A 674 -11.51 15.69 35.14
N SER A 675 -10.32 16.19 34.81
CA SER A 675 -9.96 17.62 34.91
C SER A 675 -11.05 18.50 34.28
N LEU A 676 -11.54 18.11 33.10
CA LEU A 676 -12.61 18.80 32.38
C LEU A 676 -14.00 18.67 33.03
N MET A 677 -14.40 17.49 33.50
CA MET A 677 -15.64 17.32 34.27
C MET A 677 -15.67 18.22 35.51
N LYS A 678 -14.58 18.22 36.27
CA LYS A 678 -14.41 19.02 37.49
C LYS A 678 -14.47 20.52 37.22
N ARG A 679 -13.64 21.02 36.29
CA ARG A 679 -13.54 22.45 35.92
C ARG A 679 -14.85 23.03 35.36
N HIS A 680 -15.58 22.25 34.57
CA HIS A 680 -16.80 22.73 33.90
C HIS A 680 -18.10 22.35 34.64
N ASN A 681 -18.00 21.87 35.88
CA ASN A 681 -19.13 21.45 36.71
C ASN A 681 -20.07 20.46 35.99
N ILE A 682 -19.48 19.42 35.40
CA ILE A 682 -20.21 18.37 34.68
C ILE A 682 -20.21 17.08 35.48
N ALA A 683 -21.36 16.42 35.52
CA ALA A 683 -21.46 15.06 36.03
C ALA A 683 -21.27 14.05 34.89
N GLY A 684 -20.43 13.04 35.12
CA GLY A 684 -20.17 11.98 34.15
C GLY A 684 -19.94 10.63 34.79
N SER A 685 -19.38 9.69 34.03
CA SER A 685 -18.99 8.35 34.49
C SER A 685 -17.77 7.85 33.72
N LEU A 686 -17.10 6.86 34.31
CA LEU A 686 -15.76 6.42 33.93
C LEU A 686 -15.75 4.90 33.75
N ILE A 687 -15.25 4.45 32.59
CA ILE A 687 -14.70 3.10 32.44
C ILE A 687 -13.18 3.22 32.48
N TYR A 688 -12.53 2.34 33.23
CA TYR A 688 -11.09 2.26 33.44
C TYR A 688 -10.66 0.78 33.49
N GLY A 689 -9.38 0.47 33.66
CA GLY A 689 -8.94 -0.93 33.76
C GLY A 689 -7.64 -1.12 34.53
N PHE A 690 -7.68 -1.79 35.69
CA PHE A 690 -6.47 -2.03 36.49
C PHE A 690 -5.40 -2.78 35.71
N ASN A 691 -4.23 -2.18 35.55
CA ASN A 691 -3.03 -2.87 35.07
C ASN A 691 -2.07 -3.13 36.24
N SER A 692 -2.14 -4.33 36.83
CA SER A 692 -1.36 -4.74 38.00
C SER A 692 0.15 -4.91 37.76
N GLY A 693 0.64 -4.49 36.59
CA GLY A 693 2.05 -4.38 36.23
C GLY A 693 2.44 -2.95 35.88
N GLY A 694 1.85 -1.96 36.55
CA GLY A 694 2.23 -0.56 36.41
C GLY A 694 3.71 -0.34 36.79
N ASP A 695 4.44 0.35 35.92
CA ASP A 695 5.79 0.81 36.22
C ASP A 695 5.78 1.78 37.41
N SER A 696 6.88 1.80 38.17
CA SER A 696 7.05 2.53 39.44
C SER A 696 7.16 4.05 39.31
N GLU A 697 6.40 4.65 38.39
CA GLU A 697 6.46 6.06 37.99
C GLU A 697 5.06 6.72 37.91
N SER A 698 3.97 5.97 38.09
CA SER A 698 2.65 6.57 38.35
C SER A 698 2.63 7.19 39.74
N ILE A 699 2.36 8.50 39.86
CA ILE A 699 2.38 9.17 41.16
C ILE A 699 1.19 8.75 42.04
N ILE A 700 0.06 8.40 41.43
CA ILE A 700 -1.05 7.72 42.12
C ILE A 700 -0.99 6.21 41.85
N HIS A 701 -0.82 5.43 42.92
CA HIS A 701 -1.22 4.03 42.97
C HIS A 701 -2.57 3.91 43.70
N PHE A 702 -3.44 3.02 43.23
CA PHE A 702 -4.71 2.67 43.86
C PHE A 702 -5.03 1.21 43.53
N ASP A 703 -5.51 0.45 44.51
CA ASP A 703 -5.79 -0.99 44.38
C ASP A 703 -7.30 -1.29 44.37
N SER A 704 -8.14 -0.26 44.54
CA SER A 704 -9.59 -0.39 44.61
C SER A 704 -10.35 0.75 43.93
N SER A 705 -11.59 0.47 43.49
CA SER A 705 -12.51 1.50 42.96
C SER A 705 -12.92 2.54 44.02
N TYR A 706 -12.83 2.19 45.31
CA TYR A 706 -13.06 3.09 46.42
C TYR A 706 -11.94 4.12 46.57
N GLU A 707 -10.67 3.69 46.54
CA GLU A 707 -9.53 4.61 46.56
C GLU A 707 -9.57 5.53 45.34
N LEU A 708 -9.84 4.99 44.15
CA LEU A 708 -10.05 5.80 42.95
C LEU A 708 -11.13 6.87 43.17
N GLN A 709 -12.28 6.53 43.79
CA GLN A 709 -13.31 7.52 44.08
C GLN A 709 -12.85 8.59 45.09
N VAL A 710 -12.12 8.22 46.15
CA VAL A 710 -11.54 9.17 47.12
C VAL A 710 -10.55 10.13 46.44
N ILE A 711 -9.72 9.61 45.53
CA ILE A 711 -8.81 10.40 44.68
C ILE A 711 -9.61 11.36 43.80
N LEU A 712 -10.64 10.87 43.10
CA LEU A 712 -11.50 11.65 42.20
C LEU A 712 -12.26 12.77 42.93
N ASP A 713 -12.70 12.53 44.16
CA ASP A 713 -13.41 13.52 44.97
C ASP A 713 -12.48 14.56 45.60
N SER A 714 -11.17 14.27 45.70
CA SER A 714 -10.16 15.26 46.13
C SER A 714 -9.82 16.31 45.06
N PHE A 715 -10.12 16.05 43.77
CA PHE A 715 -9.86 16.99 42.68
C PHE A 715 -10.74 18.25 42.74
N VAL A 716 -10.13 19.41 42.44
CA VAL A 716 -10.76 20.74 42.51
C VAL A 716 -11.84 20.93 41.44
N GLY A 717 -13.08 21.11 41.88
CA GLY A 717 -14.24 21.43 41.06
C GLY A 717 -15.51 20.68 41.48
N GLU A 718 -16.68 21.25 41.19
CA GLU A 718 -17.98 20.68 41.58
C GLU A 718 -18.45 19.49 40.72
N GLY A 719 -17.77 19.23 39.58
CA GLY A 719 -18.08 18.09 38.72
C GLY A 719 -17.94 16.73 39.44
N ALA A 720 -18.81 15.79 39.10
CA ALA A 720 -18.96 14.53 39.84
C ALA A 720 -18.83 13.29 38.94
N VAL A 721 -17.95 12.36 39.31
CA VAL A 721 -17.90 11.01 38.73
C VAL A 721 -18.95 10.15 39.45
N LYS A 722 -19.99 9.74 38.73
CA LYS A 722 -21.17 9.04 39.30
C LYS A 722 -21.08 7.51 39.28
N THR A 723 -20.27 6.96 38.37
CA THR A 723 -20.09 5.52 38.18
C THR A 723 -18.67 5.27 37.73
N THR A 724 -18.00 4.29 38.35
CA THR A 724 -16.71 3.75 37.92
C THR A 724 -16.87 2.27 37.58
N ILE A 725 -16.28 1.81 36.48
CA ILE A 725 -16.35 0.41 36.01
C ILE A 725 -14.93 -0.04 35.63
N ASP A 726 -14.45 -1.12 36.26
CA ASP A 726 -13.14 -1.72 36.01
C ASP A 726 -13.17 -2.76 34.88
N PHE A 727 -12.23 -2.64 33.93
CA PHE A 727 -12.20 -3.43 32.71
C PHE A 727 -10.79 -3.50 32.06
N ASN A 728 -10.00 -4.53 32.38
CA ASN A 728 -8.71 -4.76 31.71
C ASN A 728 -8.87 -5.49 30.35
N TYR A 729 -8.69 -4.76 29.24
CA TYR A 729 -8.87 -5.30 27.88
C TYR A 729 -7.82 -6.33 27.45
N ASP A 730 -6.57 -6.22 27.91
CA ASP A 730 -5.50 -7.18 27.59
C ASP A 730 -5.77 -8.53 28.25
N GLN A 731 -6.24 -8.52 29.50
CA GLN A 731 -6.65 -9.71 30.23
C GLN A 731 -7.76 -10.43 29.48
N ARG A 732 -8.81 -9.70 29.06
CA ARG A 732 -9.93 -10.26 28.26
C ARG A 732 -9.47 -10.82 26.92
N LEU A 733 -8.54 -10.17 26.22
CA LEU A 733 -7.96 -10.69 24.98
C LEU A 733 -7.14 -11.98 25.21
N SER A 734 -6.35 -12.02 26.29
CA SER A 734 -5.50 -13.18 26.64
C SER A 734 -6.31 -14.41 27.09
N GLN A 735 -7.38 -14.19 27.85
CA GLN A 735 -8.41 -15.20 28.16
C GLN A 735 -9.24 -15.54 26.90
N SER A 736 -9.33 -14.57 25.99
CA SER A 736 -10.12 -14.57 24.76
C SER A 736 -11.62 -14.72 25.01
N ASP A 737 -12.11 -13.90 25.94
CA ASP A 737 -13.53 -13.72 26.21
C ASP A 737 -14.20 -13.05 25.00
N GLY A 738 -15.28 -13.64 24.49
CA GLY A 738 -16.09 -13.00 23.44
C GLY A 738 -16.83 -11.75 23.94
N TYR A 739 -17.33 -10.93 23.01
CA TYR A 739 -17.79 -9.54 23.23
C TYR A 739 -18.81 -9.32 24.37
N LYS A 740 -19.47 -10.37 24.85
CA LYS A 740 -20.39 -10.31 25.99
C LYS A 740 -19.70 -9.89 27.28
N SER A 741 -18.43 -10.25 27.46
CA SER A 741 -17.62 -9.80 28.61
C SER A 741 -17.52 -8.26 28.65
N LEU A 742 -17.30 -7.64 27.49
CA LEU A 742 -17.22 -6.17 27.34
C LEU A 742 -18.51 -5.44 27.72
N THR A 743 -19.67 -6.11 27.67
CA THR A 743 -20.98 -5.43 27.62
C THR A 743 -21.97 -5.81 28.73
N THR A 744 -21.79 -6.91 29.45
CA THR A 744 -22.76 -7.38 30.47
C THR A 744 -22.97 -6.34 31.58
N GLN A 745 -21.90 -5.87 32.22
CA GLN A 745 -21.98 -4.85 33.28
C GLN A 745 -22.61 -3.54 32.79
N LEU A 746 -22.32 -3.12 31.55
CA LEU A 746 -22.90 -1.90 30.97
C LEU A 746 -24.39 -2.04 30.67
N GLN A 747 -24.86 -3.23 30.28
CA GLN A 747 -26.28 -3.49 30.02
C GLN A 747 -27.13 -3.45 31.30
N GLU A 748 -26.52 -3.78 32.44
CA GLU A 748 -27.13 -3.70 33.78
C GLU A 748 -26.96 -2.30 34.43
N SER A 749 -26.07 -1.46 33.89
CA SER A 749 -25.79 -0.11 34.39
C SER A 749 -26.82 0.96 33.95
N PRO A 750 -26.93 2.09 34.68
CA PRO A 750 -27.72 3.25 34.23
C PRO A 750 -27.13 4.00 33.03
N LEU A 751 -25.96 3.60 32.52
CA LEU A 751 -25.29 4.23 31.37
C LEU A 751 -25.90 3.80 30.03
N ARG A 752 -26.61 2.67 29.98
CA ARG A 752 -27.15 2.07 28.75
C ARG A 752 -28.04 3.05 27.95
N ASN A 753 -27.64 3.35 26.72
CA ASN A 753 -28.31 4.28 25.78
C ASN A 753 -28.68 5.65 26.43
N SER A 754 -27.90 6.17 27.40
CA SER A 754 -28.28 7.33 28.24
C SER A 754 -27.38 8.56 28.11
N CYS A 755 -26.36 8.50 27.25
CA CYS A 755 -25.20 9.37 27.27
C CYS A 755 -25.10 10.24 26.00
N ASP A 756 -24.93 11.55 26.17
CA ASP A 756 -24.94 12.52 25.06
C ASP A 756 -23.53 12.73 24.47
N PHE A 757 -22.49 12.29 25.19
CA PHE A 757 -21.10 12.29 24.73
C PHE A 757 -20.33 11.08 25.27
N VAL A 758 -19.47 10.50 24.42
CA VAL A 758 -18.46 9.51 24.81
C VAL A 758 -17.09 9.90 24.25
N PHE A 759 -16.04 9.81 25.08
CA PHE A 759 -14.64 9.91 24.64
C PHE A 759 -13.91 8.59 24.88
N CYS A 760 -13.33 8.01 23.83
CA CYS A 760 -12.50 6.80 23.88
C CYS A 760 -11.02 7.16 23.70
N ASP A 761 -10.17 6.82 24.68
CA ASP A 761 -8.72 6.84 24.52
C ASP A 761 -8.14 5.42 24.58
N PRO A 762 -7.85 4.79 23.42
CA PRO A 762 -7.21 3.48 23.35
C PRO A 762 -5.67 3.60 23.36
N ARG A 763 -5.12 4.82 23.30
CA ARG A 763 -3.68 5.07 23.31
C ARG A 763 -3.13 4.69 24.69
N ARG A 764 -1.89 4.22 24.72
CA ARG A 764 -1.14 4.07 25.97
C ARG A 764 -0.06 5.13 26.07
N LEU A 765 0.50 5.32 27.26
CA LEU A 765 1.74 6.07 27.41
C LEU A 765 2.78 5.49 26.43
N PRO A 766 3.34 6.32 25.51
CA PRO A 766 4.17 5.84 24.43
C PRO A 766 5.53 5.39 24.97
N GLN A 767 5.61 4.12 25.38
CA GLN A 767 6.84 3.53 25.93
C GLN A 767 8.00 3.58 24.92
N HIS A 768 7.72 3.60 23.61
CA HIS A 768 8.73 3.53 22.54
C HIS A 768 8.36 4.42 21.34
N HIS A 769 8.98 5.61 21.22
CA HIS A 769 8.72 6.55 20.11
C HIS A 769 9.42 6.19 18.77
N ARG A 770 10.31 5.18 18.77
CA ARG A 770 11.19 4.85 17.62
C ARG A 770 10.43 4.34 16.38
N GLU A 771 9.42 3.50 16.59
CA GLU A 771 8.66 2.90 15.47
C GLU A 771 7.46 3.77 15.09
N VAL A 772 7.24 3.94 13.79
CA VAL A 772 5.93 4.35 13.28
C VAL A 772 4.96 3.18 13.45
N PHE A 773 3.65 3.41 13.42
CA PHE A 773 2.59 2.39 13.59
C PHE A 773 2.52 1.68 14.95
N PHE A 774 3.54 1.70 15.82
CA PHE A 774 3.62 0.86 17.01
C PHE A 774 2.41 0.98 17.94
N GLU A 775 2.05 2.19 18.34
CA GLU A 775 0.89 2.41 19.22
C GLU A 775 -0.44 2.19 18.50
N GLU A 776 -0.57 2.50 17.20
CA GLU A 776 -1.75 2.15 16.39
C GLU A 776 -1.95 0.61 16.34
N TYR A 777 -0.86 -0.14 16.21
CA TYR A 777 -0.87 -1.60 16.15
C TYR A 777 -1.14 -2.28 17.51
N LYS A 778 -0.61 -1.68 18.59
CA LYS A 778 -0.70 -2.16 19.98
C LYS A 778 -2.05 -1.84 20.63
N SER A 779 -2.67 -0.71 20.29
CA SER A 779 -3.96 -0.26 20.84
C SER A 779 -5.20 -0.84 20.16
N LYS A 780 -5.06 -1.44 18.97
CA LYS A 780 -6.19 -1.72 18.07
C LYS A 780 -7.32 -2.59 18.64
N HIS A 781 -7.03 -3.49 19.60
CA HIS A 781 -8.07 -4.27 20.29
C HIS A 781 -8.77 -3.46 21.39
N VAL A 782 -8.04 -2.57 22.08
CA VAL A 782 -8.62 -1.61 23.03
C VAL A 782 -9.58 -0.67 22.30
N LEU A 783 -9.19 -0.16 21.13
CA LEU A 783 -10.05 0.65 20.25
C LEU A 783 -11.38 -0.05 19.93
N VAL A 784 -11.34 -1.29 19.45
CA VAL A 784 -12.58 -2.04 19.13
C VAL A 784 -13.43 -2.28 20.38
N ALA A 785 -12.81 -2.60 21.51
CA ALA A 785 -13.54 -2.87 22.75
C ALA A 785 -14.19 -1.62 23.35
N GLN A 786 -13.47 -0.50 23.42
CA GLN A 786 -13.99 0.80 23.81
C GLN A 786 -15.14 1.24 22.90
N LEU A 787 -15.06 1.00 21.58
CA LEU A 787 -16.15 1.28 20.65
C LEU A 787 -17.38 0.38 20.91
N VAL A 788 -17.20 -0.93 21.15
CA VAL A 788 -18.31 -1.84 21.54
C VAL A 788 -19.02 -1.33 22.80
N GLN A 789 -18.27 -0.79 23.77
CA GLN A 789 -18.82 -0.19 24.98
C GLN A 789 -19.49 1.17 24.74
N ALA A 790 -18.85 2.07 23.97
CA ALA A 790 -19.38 3.37 23.60
C ALA A 790 -20.77 3.23 22.94
N PHE A 791 -20.90 2.32 21.97
CA PHE A 791 -22.19 2.03 21.33
C PHE A 791 -23.21 1.37 22.26
N CYS A 792 -22.86 0.91 23.46
CA CYS A 792 -23.83 0.48 24.48
C CYS A 792 -24.32 1.65 25.36
N CYS A 793 -23.54 2.74 25.47
CA CYS A 793 -23.84 3.89 26.32
C CYS A 793 -24.48 5.06 25.56
N LEU A 794 -24.05 5.30 24.31
CA LEU A 794 -24.42 6.47 23.52
C LEU A 794 -25.94 6.56 23.24
N ALA A 795 -26.50 7.75 23.44
CA ALA A 795 -27.89 8.08 23.16
C ALA A 795 -28.05 8.77 21.79
N HIS A 796 -29.23 8.65 21.18
CA HIS A 796 -29.51 9.28 19.88
C HIS A 796 -29.25 10.80 19.90
N GLY A 797 -28.53 11.29 18.89
CA GLY A 797 -28.10 12.68 18.78
C GLY A 797 -26.77 12.98 19.48
N GLY A 798 -26.24 12.06 20.29
CA GLY A 798 -24.97 12.23 20.98
C GLY A 798 -23.74 12.19 20.05
N ASP A 799 -22.62 12.68 20.55
CA ASP A 799 -21.33 12.74 19.84
C ASP A 799 -20.32 11.72 20.44
N LEU A 800 -19.34 11.29 19.63
CA LEU A 800 -18.26 10.37 20.02
C LEU A 800 -16.91 10.94 19.57
N VAL A 801 -15.94 11.00 20.47
CA VAL A 801 -14.54 11.31 20.12
C VAL A 801 -13.66 10.10 20.39
N VAL A 802 -12.77 9.78 19.45
CA VAL A 802 -11.77 8.72 19.59
C VAL A 802 -10.39 9.33 19.42
N ALA A 803 -9.49 9.11 20.38
CA ALA A 803 -8.09 9.51 20.25
C ALA A 803 -7.27 8.43 19.52
N CYS A 804 -6.28 8.84 18.71
CA CYS A 804 -5.42 7.93 17.94
C CYS A 804 -3.98 8.45 17.88
N SER A 805 -3.04 7.53 17.66
CA SER A 805 -1.59 7.81 17.55
C SER A 805 -1.07 7.85 16.10
N THR A 806 -1.88 7.39 15.14
CA THR A 806 -1.63 7.42 13.69
C THR A 806 -2.91 6.94 12.97
N LEU A 807 -3.07 7.29 11.69
CA LEU A 807 -4.15 6.79 10.81
C LEU A 807 -3.55 6.12 9.56
N MET A 808 -2.61 5.22 9.76
CA MET A 808 -1.77 4.70 8.67
C MET A 808 -1.93 3.19 8.45
N THR A 809 -2.62 2.45 9.33
CA THR A 809 -3.06 1.07 9.05
C THR A 809 -4.47 1.04 8.46
N ARG A 810 -4.76 0.06 7.59
CA ARG A 810 -6.12 -0.12 7.06
C ARG A 810 -7.12 -0.52 8.11
N PHE A 811 -6.67 -1.16 9.20
CA PHE A 811 -7.53 -1.58 10.30
C PHE A 811 -8.30 -0.38 10.88
N THR A 812 -7.59 0.68 11.27
CA THR A 812 -8.17 1.90 11.85
C THR A 812 -9.06 2.63 10.85
N ILE A 813 -8.57 2.79 9.61
CA ILE A 813 -9.33 3.44 8.53
C ILE A 813 -10.65 2.71 8.21
N CYS A 814 -10.64 1.37 8.17
CA CYS A 814 -11.86 0.58 7.97
C CYS A 814 -12.87 0.75 9.12
N ILE A 815 -12.40 0.95 10.37
CA ILE A 815 -13.29 1.25 11.51
C ILE A 815 -13.93 2.64 11.34
N ILE A 816 -13.16 3.68 11.02
CA ILE A 816 -13.67 5.05 10.79
C ILE A 816 -14.73 5.05 9.67
N THR A 817 -14.48 4.29 8.61
CA THR A 817 -15.42 4.10 7.49
C THR A 817 -16.77 3.55 7.96
N VAL A 818 -16.78 2.62 8.92
CA VAL A 818 -18.03 2.09 9.51
C VAL A 818 -18.68 3.09 10.47
N LEU A 819 -17.91 3.86 11.24
CA LEU A 819 -18.49 4.92 12.11
C LEU A 819 -19.34 5.90 11.30
N ARG A 820 -18.90 6.28 10.09
CA ARG A 820 -19.66 7.19 9.20
C ARG A 820 -21.06 6.67 8.80
N THR A 821 -21.35 5.38 8.94
CA THR A 821 -22.71 4.84 8.71
C THR A 821 -23.72 5.23 9.80
N VAL A 822 -23.26 5.47 11.03
CA VAL A 822 -24.10 5.74 12.21
C VAL A 822 -23.93 7.15 12.78
N PHE A 823 -23.07 7.98 12.21
CA PHE A 823 -22.91 9.40 12.54
C PHE A 823 -23.10 10.26 11.30
N ASP A 824 -23.82 11.37 11.43
CA ASP A 824 -24.01 12.34 10.34
C ASP A 824 -22.68 12.90 9.81
N GLN A 825 -21.75 13.15 10.72
CA GLN A 825 -20.46 13.77 10.44
C GLN A 825 -19.36 13.02 11.19
N VAL A 826 -18.22 12.83 10.53
CA VAL A 826 -17.00 12.27 11.12
C VAL A 826 -15.84 13.13 10.62
N HIS A 827 -15.06 13.71 11.53
CA HIS A 827 -13.93 14.59 11.21
C HIS A 827 -12.64 14.06 11.84
N ILE A 828 -11.53 14.22 11.14
CA ILE A 828 -10.18 13.92 11.63
C ILE A 828 -9.49 15.25 11.94
N TYR A 829 -8.93 15.39 13.14
CA TYR A 829 -8.37 16.65 13.64
C TYR A 829 -7.07 16.42 14.43
N SER A 830 -6.05 17.24 14.15
CA SER A 830 -4.85 17.39 14.99
C SER A 830 -4.94 18.75 15.69
N PRO A 831 -4.95 18.83 17.03
CA PRO A 831 -4.98 20.10 17.74
C PRO A 831 -3.63 20.83 17.65
N GLU A 832 -3.64 22.15 17.76
CA GLU A 832 -2.43 22.98 17.72
C GLU A 832 -1.48 22.69 18.89
N SER A 833 -1.99 22.21 20.04
CA SER A 833 -1.16 21.78 21.18
C SER A 833 -0.55 20.37 21.04
N ALA A 834 -0.86 19.61 19.98
CA ALA A 834 -0.22 18.32 19.74
C ALA A 834 1.10 18.52 18.99
N ALA A 835 2.23 18.24 19.64
CA ALA A 835 3.53 18.41 19.00
C ALA A 835 3.71 17.44 17.80
N PRO A 836 4.26 17.89 16.65
CA PRO A 836 4.21 17.13 15.39
C PRO A 836 4.77 15.70 15.47
N TRP A 837 5.90 15.50 16.15
CA TRP A 837 6.53 14.19 16.29
C TRP A 837 5.72 13.18 17.10
N THR A 838 4.69 13.61 17.83
CA THR A 838 3.81 12.70 18.59
C THR A 838 2.78 11.99 17.72
N GLN A 839 2.51 12.50 16.50
CA GLN A 839 1.52 11.97 15.55
C GLN A 839 0.07 11.90 16.10
N ARG A 840 -0.21 12.60 17.23
CA ARG A 840 -1.49 12.55 17.94
C ARG A 840 -2.60 13.24 17.17
N LEU A 841 -3.74 12.56 17.05
CA LEU A 841 -4.92 13.03 16.33
C LEU A 841 -6.20 12.49 16.97
N TYR A 842 -7.34 13.07 16.59
CA TYR A 842 -8.66 12.71 17.08
C TYR A 842 -9.65 12.53 15.94
N ILE A 843 -10.55 11.57 16.12
CA ILE A 843 -11.69 11.31 15.24
C ILE A 843 -12.93 11.83 15.99
N VAL A 844 -13.54 12.90 15.50
CA VAL A 844 -14.72 13.56 16.08
C VAL A 844 -15.95 13.15 15.26
N CYS A 845 -16.72 12.20 15.79
CA CYS A 845 -17.96 11.71 15.22
C CYS A 845 -19.15 12.45 15.86
N ARG A 846 -20.10 12.94 15.06
CA ARG A 846 -21.19 13.81 15.54
C ARG A 846 -22.58 13.37 15.10
N ARG A 847 -23.56 13.64 15.97
CA ARG A 847 -24.98 13.31 15.84
C ARG A 847 -25.23 11.84 15.49
N TYR A 848 -25.20 11.02 16.53
CA TYR A 848 -25.41 9.58 16.45
C TYR A 848 -26.84 9.21 16.04
N ASN A 849 -26.99 8.42 14.97
CA ASN A 849 -28.25 7.84 14.54
C ASN A 849 -28.44 6.42 15.14
N ASP A 850 -29.33 6.29 16.12
CA ASP A 850 -29.61 5.02 16.79
C ASP A 850 -30.36 4.01 15.89
N GLN A 851 -30.92 4.43 14.75
CA GLN A 851 -31.63 3.53 13.83
C GLN A 851 -30.68 2.48 13.20
N ASP A 852 -29.46 2.90 12.82
CA ASP A 852 -28.43 2.02 12.25
C ASP A 852 -27.51 1.40 13.32
N ASN A 853 -27.70 1.73 14.61
CA ASN A 853 -26.94 1.21 15.76
C ASN A 853 -26.65 -0.29 15.66
N SER A 854 -27.71 -1.07 15.47
CA SER A 854 -27.64 -2.54 15.44
C SER A 854 -26.66 -3.09 14.41
N LEU A 855 -26.43 -2.36 13.31
CA LEU A 855 -25.52 -2.76 12.23
C LEU A 855 -24.05 -2.58 12.65
N CYS A 856 -23.71 -1.38 13.12
CA CYS A 856 -22.36 -1.03 13.57
C CYS A 856 -21.98 -1.81 14.85
N ARG A 857 -22.90 -1.87 15.83
CA ARG A 857 -22.71 -2.59 17.09
C ARG A 857 -22.45 -4.08 16.85
N TYR A 858 -23.24 -4.75 15.99
CA TYR A 858 -23.02 -6.17 15.70
C TYR A 858 -21.74 -6.44 14.89
N TYR A 859 -21.38 -5.54 13.96
CA TYR A 859 -20.09 -5.58 13.25
C TYR A 859 -18.90 -5.51 14.20
N LEU A 860 -18.89 -4.54 15.13
CA LEU A 860 -17.80 -4.37 16.10
C LEU A 860 -17.71 -5.54 17.09
N GLN A 861 -18.84 -6.11 17.50
CA GLN A 861 -18.89 -7.32 18.33
C GLN A 861 -18.26 -8.52 17.59
N CYS A 862 -18.60 -8.73 16.32
CA CYS A 862 -17.99 -9.79 15.50
C CYS A 862 -16.49 -9.53 15.24
N LEU A 863 -16.07 -8.26 15.13
CA LEU A 863 -14.67 -7.89 14.97
C LEU A 863 -13.85 -8.19 16.24
N TRP A 864 -14.37 -7.91 17.44
CA TRP A 864 -13.73 -8.31 18.70
C TRP A 864 -13.53 -9.82 18.79
N ASP A 865 -14.58 -10.60 18.50
CA ASP A 865 -14.52 -12.07 18.50
C ASP A 865 -13.49 -12.60 17.48
N ALA A 866 -13.41 -11.97 16.29
CA ALA A 866 -12.41 -12.29 15.28
C ALA A 866 -10.97 -11.95 15.71
N ILE A 867 -10.75 -10.83 16.40
CA ILE A 867 -9.45 -10.47 16.97
C ILE A 867 -9.02 -11.50 18.02
N CYS A 868 -9.93 -11.87 18.94
CA CYS A 868 -9.67 -12.91 19.94
C CYS A 868 -9.34 -14.27 19.30
N LEU A 869 -10.08 -14.67 18.26
CA LEU A 869 -9.83 -15.90 17.50
C LEU A 869 -8.45 -15.88 16.82
N HIS A 870 -8.08 -14.79 16.15
CA HIS A 870 -6.83 -14.71 15.41
C HIS A 870 -5.59 -14.56 16.30
N LYS A 871 -5.71 -13.86 17.44
CA LYS A 871 -4.61 -13.74 18.42
C LYS A 871 -4.12 -15.11 18.90
N LYS A 872 -5.02 -16.07 19.16
CA LYS A 872 -4.68 -17.47 19.48
C LYS A 872 -3.87 -18.18 18.38
N SER A 873 -4.03 -17.79 17.12
CA SER A 873 -3.31 -18.35 15.97
C SER A 873 -1.98 -17.64 15.67
N GLY A 874 -1.56 -16.67 16.48
CA GLY A 874 -0.39 -15.83 16.18
C GLY A 874 -0.59 -14.92 14.97
N LYS A 875 -1.84 -14.70 14.55
CA LYS A 875 -2.22 -13.80 13.45
C LYS A 875 -2.90 -12.55 14.00
N GLU A 876 -2.84 -11.52 13.18
CA GLU A 876 -3.30 -10.19 13.51
C GLU A 876 -4.31 -9.75 12.44
N VAL A 877 -5.46 -9.21 12.86
CA VAL A 877 -6.43 -8.62 11.92
C VAL A 877 -5.84 -7.31 11.38
N VAL A 878 -5.87 -7.15 10.06
CA VAL A 878 -5.20 -6.03 9.33
C VAL A 878 -6.14 -5.25 8.40
N GLN A 879 -7.27 -5.85 8.00
CA GLN A 879 -8.28 -5.23 7.16
C GLN A 879 -9.65 -5.78 7.58
N THR A 880 -10.66 -4.92 7.59
CA THR A 880 -11.99 -5.26 8.12
C THR A 880 -13.15 -4.88 7.19
N LEU A 881 -12.87 -4.15 6.09
CA LEU A 881 -13.80 -3.88 4.98
C LEU A 881 -13.24 -4.39 3.63
N ARG A 882 -14.13 -4.49 2.62
CA ARG A 882 -13.72 -4.63 1.21
C ARG A 882 -12.98 -3.36 0.74
N PRO A 883 -11.97 -3.47 -0.15
CA PRO A 883 -11.20 -2.32 -0.65
C PRO A 883 -12.03 -1.13 -1.14
N SER A 884 -13.04 -1.40 -1.97
CA SER A 884 -13.93 -0.40 -2.58
C SER A 884 -14.50 0.62 -1.58
N HIS A 885 -14.75 0.23 -0.33
CA HIS A 885 -15.26 1.13 0.71
C HIS A 885 -14.18 2.04 1.32
N PHE A 886 -12.92 1.58 1.41
CA PHE A 886 -11.86 2.34 2.08
C PHE A 886 -10.90 3.08 1.12
N THR A 887 -10.93 2.76 -0.17
CA THR A 887 -10.12 3.43 -1.19
C THR A 887 -10.67 4.80 -1.61
N HIS A 888 -11.98 5.04 -1.46
CA HIS A 888 -12.68 6.24 -1.95
C HIS A 888 -12.05 7.56 -1.48
N PHE A 889 -11.75 7.65 -0.19
CA PHE A 889 -11.13 8.82 0.44
C PHE A 889 -9.61 8.64 0.65
N ALA A 890 -9.00 7.57 0.13
CA ALA A 890 -7.60 7.22 0.40
C ALA A 890 -6.64 8.34 -0.03
N ARG A 891 -6.94 9.04 -1.13
CA ARG A 891 -6.23 10.26 -1.53
C ARG A 891 -6.28 11.36 -0.46
N ARG A 892 -7.47 11.71 0.05
CA ARG A 892 -7.65 12.76 1.08
C ARG A 892 -6.89 12.42 2.37
N LEU A 893 -6.90 11.14 2.78
CA LEU A 893 -6.08 10.65 3.90
C LEU A 893 -4.58 10.72 3.61
N TRP A 894 -4.17 10.32 2.40
CA TRP A 894 -2.77 10.37 1.98
C TRP A 894 -2.22 11.80 2.03
N GLU A 895 -2.99 12.78 1.59
CA GLU A 895 -2.64 14.21 1.66
C GLU A 895 -2.54 14.69 3.12
N PHE A 896 -3.57 14.44 3.94
CA PHE A 896 -3.61 14.82 5.35
C PHE A 896 -2.46 14.20 6.16
N ASN A 897 -2.27 12.88 6.07
CA ASN A 897 -1.20 12.17 6.77
C ASN A 897 0.19 12.59 6.26
N THR A 898 0.35 12.89 4.96
CA THR A 898 1.63 13.39 4.42
C THR A 898 1.93 14.79 4.94
N ALA A 899 0.92 15.67 5.08
CA ALA A 899 1.10 16.98 5.72
C ALA A 899 1.54 16.86 7.19
N MET A 900 0.87 16.00 7.97
CA MET A 900 1.21 15.75 9.38
C MET A 900 2.60 15.11 9.54
N MET A 901 2.93 14.11 8.71
CA MET A 901 4.24 13.47 8.71
C MET A 901 5.35 14.41 8.22
N LEU A 902 5.03 15.39 7.36
CA LEU A 902 6.00 16.39 6.90
C LEU A 902 6.26 17.44 7.98
N SER A 903 5.22 17.90 8.68
CA SER A 903 5.37 18.71 9.89
C SER A 903 6.26 18.01 10.91
N GLN A 904 6.01 16.72 11.17
CA GLN A 904 6.88 15.86 11.97
C GLN A 904 8.32 15.77 11.44
N PHE A 905 8.54 15.61 10.13
CA PHE A 905 9.89 15.46 9.59
C PHE A 905 10.70 16.74 9.75
N ASN A 906 10.11 17.89 9.42
CA ASN A 906 10.74 19.20 9.60
C ASN A 906 11.05 19.45 11.08
N ASP A 907 10.22 18.96 12.00
CA ASP A 907 10.42 19.08 13.44
C ASP A 907 11.51 18.14 13.97
N LEU A 908 11.56 16.88 13.50
CA LEU A 908 12.70 15.97 13.76
C LEU A 908 14.03 16.50 13.17
N GLU A 909 13.97 17.31 12.11
CA GLU A 909 15.12 18.07 11.58
C GLU A 909 15.50 19.25 12.48
N LEU A 910 14.56 19.89 13.18
CA LEU A 910 14.85 20.87 14.23
C LEU A 910 15.47 20.20 15.46
N HIS A 911 14.90 19.12 15.99
CA HIS A 911 15.43 18.32 17.12
C HIS A 911 16.90 17.90 16.99
N THR A 912 17.44 17.88 15.77
CA THR A 912 18.76 17.31 15.46
C THR A 912 19.75 18.35 14.93
N ARG A 913 19.31 19.62 14.80
CA ARG A 913 20.12 20.77 14.37
C ARG A 913 19.91 22.04 15.19
N GLY A 914 18.85 22.10 16.00
CA GLY A 914 18.45 23.28 16.76
C GLY A 914 19.40 23.58 17.92
N PRO A 915 19.49 24.86 18.34
CA PRO A 915 20.22 25.21 19.55
C PRO A 915 19.52 24.62 20.78
N VAL A 916 20.29 24.01 21.67
CA VAL A 916 19.78 23.50 22.96
C VAL A 916 19.20 24.67 23.76
N HIS A 917 18.03 24.47 24.35
CA HIS A 917 17.40 25.48 25.21
C HIS A 917 18.06 25.52 26.61
N ASP A 918 19.15 26.27 26.75
CA ASP A 918 19.71 26.64 28.05
C ASP A 918 18.71 27.51 28.83
N GLY A 919 18.02 26.90 29.81
CA GLY A 919 17.08 27.59 30.69
C GLY A 919 16.32 26.64 31.63
N ALA A 920 15.72 27.22 32.67
CA ALA A 920 14.75 26.49 33.49
C ALA A 920 13.48 26.21 32.68
N ARG A 921 13.06 24.95 32.67
CA ARG A 921 12.00 24.39 31.84
C ARG A 921 10.66 25.10 32.07
N ASP A 922 10.28 25.23 33.34
CA ASP A 922 9.05 25.83 33.85
C ASP A 922 8.89 27.30 33.42
N ALA A 923 9.99 28.04 33.31
CA ALA A 923 9.97 29.43 32.84
C ALA A 923 9.62 29.52 31.34
N ARG A 924 10.13 28.58 30.53
CA ARG A 924 9.80 28.49 29.10
C ARG A 924 8.40 27.93 28.87
N ALA A 925 7.92 27.04 29.75
CA ALA A 925 6.55 26.56 29.76
C ALA A 925 5.55 27.72 29.88
N MET A 926 5.76 28.59 30.88
CA MET A 926 4.94 29.78 31.10
C MET A 926 5.04 30.80 29.96
N GLU A 927 6.25 31.10 29.49
CA GLU A 927 6.49 32.00 28.34
C GLU A 927 5.71 31.53 27.10
N PHE A 928 5.77 30.23 26.80
CA PHE A 928 5.06 29.67 25.66
C PHE A 928 3.52 29.69 25.84
N LEU A 929 3.02 29.24 27.00
CA LEU A 929 1.58 29.22 27.30
C LEU A 929 0.95 30.62 27.25
N HIS A 930 1.70 31.66 27.67
CA HIS A 930 1.31 33.05 27.46
C HIS A 930 1.28 33.44 25.98
N SER A 931 2.29 33.07 25.18
CA SER A 931 2.37 33.45 23.77
C SER A 931 1.26 32.86 22.89
N LEU A 932 0.65 31.72 23.27
CA LEU A 932 -0.54 31.17 22.61
C LEU A 932 -1.88 31.77 23.11
N GLY A 933 -1.88 32.56 24.19
CA GLY A 933 -3.13 32.99 24.86
C GLY A 933 -3.93 31.86 25.50
N VAL A 934 -3.34 30.67 25.67
CA VAL A 934 -4.00 29.48 26.21
C VAL A 934 -4.34 29.66 27.70
N ILE A 935 -3.52 30.41 28.44
CA ILE A 935 -3.80 30.76 29.84
C ILE A 935 -5.13 31.52 29.96
N ASP A 936 -5.38 32.50 29.09
CA ASP A 936 -6.63 33.29 29.10
C ASP A 936 -7.86 32.46 28.66
N LEU A 937 -7.66 31.42 27.85
CA LEU A 937 -8.72 30.48 27.44
C LEU A 937 -9.12 29.52 28.58
N LEU A 938 -8.16 29.18 29.46
CA LEU A 938 -8.33 28.26 30.59
C LEU A 938 -8.77 28.98 31.88
N PHE A 939 -8.34 30.23 32.05
CA PHE A 939 -8.66 31.10 33.19
C PHE A 939 -9.32 32.44 32.78
N PRO A 940 -10.38 32.44 31.94
CA PRO A 940 -11.05 33.67 31.49
C PRO A 940 -11.67 34.45 32.67
N PRO A 941 -11.18 35.66 33.02
CA PRO A 941 -11.64 36.39 34.22
C PRO A 941 -13.11 36.80 34.18
N THR A 942 -13.73 36.80 33.00
CA THR A 942 -15.08 37.28 32.72
C THR A 942 -16.13 36.18 32.56
N LEU A 943 -15.76 34.90 32.70
CA LEU A 943 -16.71 33.78 32.48
C LEU A 943 -17.81 33.69 33.56
N LEU A 944 -17.66 34.39 34.68
CA LEU A 944 -18.68 34.51 35.73
C LEU A 944 -19.89 35.37 35.30
N ASP A 945 -19.70 36.34 34.40
CA ASP A 945 -20.75 37.29 33.98
C ASP A 945 -21.35 36.97 32.60
N ALA A 946 -20.69 36.13 31.79
CA ALA A 946 -20.92 36.02 30.35
C ALA A 946 -22.04 35.05 29.89
N LEU A 947 -23.07 34.79 30.69
CA LEU A 947 -24.23 33.97 30.30
C LEU A 947 -25.26 34.74 29.45
N GLY A 948 -24.83 35.16 28.25
CA GLY A 948 -25.70 35.67 27.18
C GLY A 948 -25.68 34.76 25.94
N PRO A 949 -26.68 34.85 25.03
CA PRO A 949 -26.74 34.04 23.82
C PRO A 949 -25.68 34.49 22.80
N CYS A 950 -24.46 33.99 22.98
CA CYS A 950 -23.31 34.32 22.14
C CYS A 950 -23.49 33.77 20.72
N ARG A 951 -23.57 34.65 19.72
CA ARG A 951 -23.76 34.26 18.32
C ARG A 951 -22.58 33.42 17.81
N LEU A 952 -22.88 32.52 16.87
CA LEU A 952 -21.89 31.85 16.04
C LEU A 952 -21.10 32.89 15.23
N LEU A 953 -19.80 32.67 15.05
CA LEU A 953 -19.20 32.94 13.75
C LEU A 953 -19.80 31.91 12.79
N SER A 954 -20.56 32.36 11.80
CA SER A 954 -21.17 31.44 10.86
C SER A 954 -20.08 30.88 9.92
N LEU A 955 -20.00 29.56 9.87
CA LEU A 955 -19.87 28.93 8.56
C LEU A 955 -21.14 29.29 7.78
N ASP A 956 -20.96 29.56 6.51
CA ASP A 956 -21.96 30.08 5.56
C ASP A 956 -22.36 31.55 5.74
N SER A 957 -22.25 32.28 4.63
CA SER A 957 -22.92 33.55 4.35
C SER A 957 -23.57 33.47 2.95
N VAL A 958 -24.38 32.43 2.73
CA VAL A 958 -25.23 32.28 1.53
C VAL A 958 -26.65 31.94 1.97
N ASN A 959 -27.55 32.90 1.79
CA ASN A 959 -29.01 32.82 1.94
C ASN A 959 -29.58 34.15 1.39
N HIS A 960 -30.75 34.23 0.73
CA HIS A 960 -31.80 33.24 0.51
C HIS A 960 -32.42 33.40 -0.91
N ASP A 961 -33.05 32.31 -1.38
CA ASP A 961 -34.28 32.22 -2.19
C ASP A 961 -34.62 33.29 -3.26
N VAL A 962 -34.62 32.89 -4.54
CA VAL A 962 -35.72 33.17 -5.50
C VAL A 962 -35.97 31.94 -6.39
N ASP A 963 -37.24 31.78 -6.81
CA ASP A 963 -37.84 30.69 -7.58
C ASP A 963 -37.33 30.51 -9.04
N LEU A 964 -37.73 29.41 -9.66
CA LEU A 964 -37.38 28.92 -11.00
C LEU A 964 -37.73 29.87 -12.16
N SER A 965 -36.73 30.31 -12.93
CA SER A 965 -36.88 30.44 -14.39
C SER A 965 -35.54 30.48 -15.15
N ARG A 966 -35.59 30.21 -16.46
CA ARG A 966 -34.45 30.26 -17.39
C ARG A 966 -34.07 31.72 -17.67
N LEU A 967 -32.78 32.04 -17.84
CA LEU A 967 -32.21 32.46 -19.15
C LEU A 967 -30.71 32.81 -19.08
N THR A 968 -30.05 32.59 -20.22
CA THR A 968 -28.68 32.93 -20.62
C THR A 968 -28.09 34.24 -20.10
N GLU A 969 -26.89 34.20 -19.51
CA GLU A 969 -26.09 35.39 -19.25
C GLU A 969 -25.26 35.84 -20.46
N LYS A 970 -25.16 37.17 -20.64
CA LYS A 970 -24.12 37.84 -21.43
C LYS A 970 -23.44 38.86 -20.52
N ARG A 971 -22.10 38.96 -20.61
CA ARG A 971 -21.32 40.00 -19.92
C ARG A 971 -21.71 41.42 -20.39
N PRO A 972 -21.86 42.38 -19.48
CA PRO A 972 -21.60 43.80 -19.71
C PRO A 972 -20.12 44.15 -19.42
N ARG A 973 -19.75 45.41 -19.70
CA ARG A 973 -18.54 46.09 -19.19
C ARG A 973 -18.95 47.06 -18.07
N GLU A 974 -17.98 47.53 -17.30
CA GLU A 974 -18.07 48.81 -16.58
C GLU A 974 -16.91 49.72 -17.02
N GLU A 975 -16.99 51.01 -16.69
CA GLU A 975 -16.25 52.12 -17.32
C GLU A 975 -15.41 52.91 -16.29
N ASP A 976 -14.46 53.71 -16.77
CA ASP A 976 -13.52 54.51 -15.96
C ASP A 976 -14.17 55.71 -15.24
N SER A 977 -13.56 56.19 -14.15
CA SER A 977 -13.59 57.62 -13.76
C SER A 977 -12.46 58.02 -12.79
N ASP A 978 -12.02 59.28 -12.86
CA ASP A 978 -10.78 59.81 -12.27
C ASP A 978 -10.80 60.11 -10.75
N GLY A 979 -9.61 60.12 -10.14
CA GLY A 979 -9.33 60.74 -8.83
C GLY A 979 -7.82 61.02 -8.65
N GLN A 980 -7.43 62.28 -8.40
CA GLN A 980 -6.03 62.72 -8.54
C GLN A 980 -5.12 62.55 -7.31
N VAL A 981 -3.85 62.29 -7.66
CA VAL A 981 -2.61 62.17 -6.87
C VAL A 981 -2.33 63.33 -5.90
N ALA A 982 -1.65 63.03 -4.78
CA ALA A 982 -0.71 63.94 -4.12
C ALA A 982 0.61 63.21 -3.78
N THR A 983 1.75 63.85 -4.01
CA THR A 983 3.10 63.24 -3.95
C THR A 983 3.95 63.67 -2.74
N PRO A 984 4.84 62.78 -2.26
CA PRO A 984 6.11 63.14 -1.63
C PRO A 984 7.31 63.03 -2.61
N PRO A 985 8.46 63.69 -2.37
CA PRO A 985 9.51 63.87 -3.39
C PRO A 985 10.77 62.97 -3.28
N ASP A 986 11.40 62.77 -4.44
CA ASP A 986 12.86 62.72 -4.72
C ASP A 986 13.82 61.78 -3.95
N SER A 987 14.05 60.60 -4.55
CA SER A 987 15.27 60.19 -5.30
C SER A 987 16.53 61.10 -5.27
N PRO A 988 17.77 60.60 -5.56
CA PRO A 988 18.13 59.55 -6.55
C PRO A 988 19.28 58.59 -6.08
N ALA A 989 19.95 57.75 -6.89
CA ALA A 989 20.03 57.59 -8.35
C ALA A 989 20.49 56.18 -8.80
N GLN A 990 20.11 55.77 -10.03
CA GLN A 990 20.76 54.78 -10.92
C GLN A 990 20.97 53.32 -10.39
N GLU A 991 21.14 52.23 -11.16
CA GLU A 991 20.89 51.76 -12.55
C GLU A 991 21.04 50.20 -12.50
N GLU A 992 20.53 49.32 -13.38
CA GLU A 992 19.79 49.46 -14.65
C GLU A 992 18.84 48.23 -14.90
N ARG A 993 18.37 48.10 -16.16
CA ARG A 993 17.88 46.94 -16.96
C ARG A 993 18.11 45.49 -16.47
N SER A 994 17.31 44.47 -16.85
CA SER A 994 16.05 44.40 -17.63
C SER A 994 15.50 42.96 -17.75
N GLY A 995 14.18 42.81 -17.99
CA GLY A 995 13.69 41.88 -19.02
C GLY A 995 13.27 40.47 -18.60
N SER A 996 12.08 40.34 -18.00
CA SER A 996 11.24 39.14 -18.17
C SER A 996 10.20 39.37 -19.27
N PRO A 997 9.94 38.37 -20.11
CA PRO A 997 8.58 38.05 -20.55
C PRO A 997 8.24 36.58 -20.17
N ILE A 998 7.06 36.20 -19.67
CA ILE A 998 5.65 36.52 -20.02
C ILE A 998 5.05 35.54 -21.06
N TRP A 999 4.37 34.53 -20.50
CA TRP A 999 3.09 33.89 -20.91
C TRP A 999 2.95 33.06 -22.21
N SER A 1000 2.00 32.10 -22.10
CA SER A 1000 1.15 31.47 -23.16
C SER A 1000 1.82 30.58 -24.23
N SER A 1001 1.15 29.56 -24.79
CA SER A 1001 -0.11 28.86 -24.42
C SER A 1001 -0.23 27.53 -25.20
N ASP A 1002 -1.17 26.66 -24.85
CA ASP A 1002 -1.54 25.48 -25.64
C ASP A 1002 -2.18 25.85 -26.99
N GLU A 1003 -1.72 25.25 -28.10
CA GLU A 1003 -2.51 24.86 -29.29
C GLU A 1003 -1.64 24.08 -30.31
N GLU A 1004 -1.69 22.73 -30.27
CA GLU A 1004 -1.71 21.76 -31.41
C GLU A 1004 -1.62 20.27 -30.95
#